data_AF-A1AUJ4-F1
#
_entry.id   AF-A1AUJ4-F1
#
_cell.length_a   1.000
_cell.length_b   1.000
_cell.length_c   1.000
_cell.angle_alpha   90.00
_cell.angle_beta   90.00
_cell.angle_gamma   90.00
#
_symmetry.space_group_name_H-M   'P 1'
#
loop_
_entity.id
_entity.type
_entity.pdbx_description
1 polymer ?
#
loop_
_entity_poly.entity_id
_entity_poly.type
_entity_poly.pdbx_seq_one_letter_code
_entity_poly.pdbx_strand_id
1 'polypeptide(L)'
;MGAMSRAYDIRRDIRRFLSLHALSVTLLTALLSGFMTSPAVASLPANSLHRVSLRQKQHFTRITIALENRPHYTLSRLPGNRLRIRLADTDGPLLKKFRRYSDTNLGGVVFSRSGDSLVLTFPFATDRIWRDVSVDGVNAITLDIGTQFGSPLPPAQRSGRDRIWSGVEKLVRDFDPPLKSEFPFVPTDQILLKNLLDRDGQEVFLAAEAALYKGNLSEAEEGFAQFTSRKTAIQPLALYRLGETHYKLQKYSQALSSFREAEKLWPAFLNLNPAVTFYYGDSIARGGDLSAARSLLSGLIARLAEKKFAPVLLVRMADILVRQGHEQEALGVYRTVSENFRDNKATWIAMLRLKDRDFLQATPWNYLSLGNAYLDIYRQSNDIDLREESLFKYVLLESLHGEASDALRQVVMFQRKYPRGVYAAVCRTIREVLVAQVYRETEWARKSSGLILFAEEHQDYLAECMEQPEFLQKIVRAYETAGRPIELIRLLSFLLERQWASAGAPFMYETVAENAELLGDTVMAEKYMRMFLQKFASHPRARLILERLGGLLYSEGRHQETRDTLLWLLNRGEKARMAESYYYLGRSLWALRQFAPAYRSMELYLPRGVDHTGKAARLLPDAYYVAASARESAGDRKGALRLIEAGLKKPDLEGRDELLYKAGELHLHAGRTQRAQTYFEQVATKGSDPDWQNLARHALQTLETNAGSKATP
;
A
#
# COMPACT_ATOMS: atom_id res chain seq x y z
N MET A 1 -24.83 18.68 -77.51
CA MET A 1 -24.09 19.54 -78.47
C MET A 1 -23.81 20.86 -77.76
N GLY A 2 -22.60 21.35 -77.57
CA GLY A 2 -21.29 20.83 -77.91
C GLY A 2 -20.25 21.63 -77.13
N ALA A 3 -19.30 20.92 -76.52
CA ALA A 3 -18.01 21.48 -76.14
C ALA A 3 -16.94 20.40 -76.41
N MET A 4 -16.99 19.84 -77.63
CA MET A 4 -15.87 19.18 -78.29
C MET A 4 -15.13 20.28 -79.06
N SER A 5 -14.20 20.97 -78.40
CA SER A 5 -13.10 21.66 -79.06
C SER A 5 -12.07 22.06 -78.00
N ARG A 6 -10.98 21.28 -77.95
CA ARG A 6 -9.67 21.47 -77.26
C ARG A 6 -9.09 20.18 -76.67
N ALA A 7 -9.53 19.03 -77.17
CA ALA A 7 -8.76 17.79 -77.09
C ALA A 7 -7.91 17.65 -78.36
N TYR A 8 -6.84 18.44 -78.54
CA TYR A 8 -5.79 18.06 -79.51
C TYR A 8 -4.38 18.64 -79.27
N ASP A 9 -4.18 19.59 -78.34
CA ASP A 9 -2.86 20.23 -78.16
C ASP A 9 -2.11 19.92 -76.84
N ILE A 10 -2.71 19.22 -75.87
CA ILE A 10 -2.05 18.98 -74.57
C ILE A 10 -1.30 17.63 -74.51
N ARG A 11 -1.56 16.71 -75.44
CA ARG A 11 -0.94 15.36 -75.43
C ARG A 11 0.44 15.26 -76.08
N ARG A 12 0.90 16.28 -76.81
CA ARG A 12 2.21 16.24 -77.50
C ARG A 12 3.34 16.86 -76.68
N ASP A 13 3.05 17.82 -75.81
CA ASP A 13 4.06 18.46 -74.96
C ASP A 13 4.35 17.73 -73.64
N ILE A 14 3.38 16.98 -73.10
CA ILE A 14 3.61 16.20 -71.86
C ILE A 14 4.55 14.99 -72.10
N ARG A 15 4.56 14.42 -73.31
CA ARG A 15 5.47 13.30 -73.64
C ARG A 15 6.92 13.72 -73.88
N ARG A 16 7.18 14.98 -74.28
CA ARG A 16 8.57 15.49 -74.42
C ARG A 16 9.14 16.01 -73.11
N PHE A 17 8.31 16.51 -72.20
CA PHE A 17 8.76 16.90 -70.85
C PHE A 17 9.11 15.69 -69.97
N LEU A 18 8.38 14.57 -70.11
CA LEU A 18 8.63 13.35 -69.33
C LEU A 18 9.82 12.51 -69.83
N SER A 19 10.25 12.65 -71.10
CA SER A 19 11.41 11.90 -71.63
C SER A 19 12.77 12.56 -71.38
N LEU A 20 12.80 13.88 -71.12
CA LEU A 20 14.04 14.64 -70.87
C LEU A 20 14.41 14.70 -69.37
N HIS A 21 13.45 14.55 -68.45
CA HIS A 21 13.74 14.39 -67.01
C HIS A 21 14.04 12.93 -66.63
N ALA A 22 13.55 11.95 -67.39
CA ALA A 22 13.86 10.55 -67.15
C ALA A 22 15.32 10.20 -67.50
N LEU A 23 15.91 10.80 -68.55
CA LEU A 23 17.31 10.54 -68.93
C LEU A 23 18.33 11.29 -68.07
N SER A 24 18.02 12.47 -67.56
CA SER A 24 18.92 13.24 -66.69
C SER A 24 18.94 12.71 -65.26
N VAL A 25 17.83 12.15 -64.75
CA VAL A 25 17.80 11.49 -63.44
C VAL A 25 18.44 10.09 -63.50
N THR A 26 18.27 9.33 -64.59
CA THR A 26 18.91 8.00 -64.71
C THR A 26 20.42 8.06 -64.96
N LEU A 27 20.94 9.07 -65.69
CA LEU A 27 22.39 9.23 -65.86
C LEU A 27 23.07 9.75 -64.58
N LEU A 28 22.38 10.56 -63.76
CA LEU A 28 22.90 11.01 -62.46
C LEU A 28 22.86 9.87 -61.42
N THR A 29 21.88 8.96 -61.47
CA THR A 29 21.87 7.76 -60.63
C THR A 29 22.85 6.69 -61.08
N ALA A 30 23.14 6.57 -62.39
CA ALA A 30 24.08 5.57 -62.93
C ALA A 30 25.56 5.96 -62.78
N LEU A 31 25.89 7.26 -62.76
CA LEU A 31 27.24 7.76 -62.46
C LEU A 31 27.54 7.87 -60.96
N LEU A 32 26.52 7.80 -60.09
CA LEU A 32 26.70 7.68 -58.64
C LEU A 32 26.71 6.24 -58.12
N SER A 33 26.40 5.25 -58.97
CA SER A 33 26.42 3.81 -58.62
C SER A 33 27.73 3.08 -58.99
N GLY A 34 28.77 3.79 -59.46
CA GLY A 34 30.05 3.22 -59.89
C GLY A 34 31.21 3.32 -58.89
N PHE A 35 31.06 4.09 -57.81
CA PHE A 35 32.10 4.24 -56.78
C PHE A 35 31.47 4.40 -55.40
N MET A 36 30.75 3.38 -54.93
CA MET A 36 30.61 3.13 -53.49
C MET A 36 30.66 1.64 -53.23
N THR A 37 31.88 1.08 -53.28
CA THR A 37 32.24 0.11 -52.26
C THR A 37 31.96 0.79 -50.93
N SER A 38 30.87 0.44 -50.24
CA SER A 38 30.75 0.84 -48.84
C SER A 38 32.01 0.33 -48.15
N PRO A 39 32.88 1.20 -47.60
CA PRO A 39 33.66 0.72 -46.48
C PRO A 39 32.62 0.20 -45.49
N ALA A 40 32.86 -0.94 -44.86
CA ALA A 40 32.19 -1.23 -43.62
C ALA A 40 32.40 0.01 -42.74
N VAL A 41 31.38 0.87 -42.64
CA VAL A 41 31.36 1.92 -41.63
C VAL A 41 31.14 1.13 -40.35
N ALA A 42 32.24 0.66 -39.78
CA ALA A 42 32.28 0.35 -38.37
C ALA A 42 31.69 1.57 -37.68
N SER A 43 30.54 1.40 -37.02
CA SER A 43 30.04 2.42 -36.11
C SER A 43 31.20 2.76 -35.18
N LEU A 44 31.67 4.01 -35.25
CA LEU A 44 32.68 4.50 -34.30
C LEU A 44 32.14 4.19 -32.90
N PRO A 45 32.89 3.46 -32.05
CA PRO A 45 32.40 3.12 -30.73
C PRO A 45 32.06 4.41 -29.97
N ALA A 46 30.88 4.46 -29.35
CA ALA A 46 30.36 5.66 -28.70
C ALA A 46 31.15 6.06 -27.42
N ASN A 47 32.10 5.22 -27.01
CA ASN A 47 32.93 5.46 -25.83
C ASN A 47 34.38 5.03 -26.10
N SER A 48 35.34 5.68 -25.44
CA SER A 48 36.76 5.34 -25.58
C SER A 48 37.43 5.11 -24.24
N LEU A 49 38.34 4.14 -24.20
CA LEU A 49 39.17 3.84 -23.04
C LEU A 49 40.21 4.93 -22.86
N HIS A 50 40.00 5.77 -21.84
CA HIS A 50 40.93 6.83 -21.50
C HIS A 50 42.12 6.31 -20.69
N ARG A 51 41.88 5.57 -19.59
CA ARG A 51 42.96 5.10 -18.70
C ARG A 51 42.57 3.84 -17.94
N VAL A 52 43.53 2.94 -17.75
CA VAL A 52 43.43 1.87 -16.75
C VAL A 52 44.54 2.02 -15.71
N SER A 53 44.18 1.89 -14.44
CA SER A 53 45.14 1.84 -13.34
C SER A 53 44.86 0.67 -12.41
N LEU A 54 45.91 -0.06 -12.05
CA LEU A 54 45.92 -1.08 -11.03
C LEU A 54 46.70 -0.54 -9.83
N ARG A 55 46.07 -0.49 -8.65
CA ARG A 55 46.71 -0.01 -7.42
C ARG A 55 46.53 -1.04 -6.32
N GLN A 56 47.63 -1.68 -5.93
CA GLN A 56 47.65 -2.54 -4.76
C GLN A 56 47.51 -1.69 -3.48
N LYS A 57 46.63 -2.12 -2.58
CA LYS A 57 46.38 -1.60 -1.24
C LYS A 57 46.60 -2.72 -0.23
N GLN A 58 46.59 -2.37 1.06
CA GLN A 58 46.92 -3.28 2.16
C GLN A 58 46.12 -4.60 2.16
N HIS A 59 44.83 -4.57 1.77
CA HIS A 59 43.95 -5.75 1.77
C HIS A 59 43.35 -6.08 0.41
N PHE A 60 43.51 -5.22 -0.60
CA PHE A 60 42.91 -5.40 -1.91
C PHE A 60 43.69 -4.72 -3.01
N THR A 61 43.43 -5.08 -4.25
CA THR A 61 43.91 -4.43 -5.46
C THR A 61 42.74 -3.72 -6.13
N ARG A 62 42.88 -2.42 -6.34
CA ARG A 62 41.88 -1.60 -7.03
C ARG A 62 42.18 -1.51 -8.52
N ILE A 63 41.21 -1.88 -9.33
CA ILE A 63 41.18 -1.64 -10.77
C ILE A 63 40.31 -0.42 -11.01
N THR A 64 40.85 0.60 -11.68
CA THR A 64 40.07 1.74 -12.16
C THR A 64 40.19 1.83 -13.67
N ILE A 65 39.06 1.87 -14.37
CA ILE A 65 38.93 1.96 -15.82
C ILE A 65 38.20 3.27 -16.11
N ALA A 66 38.94 4.31 -16.45
CA ALA A 66 38.40 5.60 -16.86
C ALA A 66 38.06 5.59 -18.35
N LEU A 67 36.91 6.15 -18.68
CA LEU A 67 36.30 6.18 -20.00
C LEU A 67 35.95 7.63 -20.37
N GLU A 68 35.77 7.89 -21.65
CA GLU A 68 35.38 9.21 -22.15
C GLU A 68 33.93 9.56 -21.76
N ASN A 69 33.02 8.60 -21.96
CA ASN A 69 31.60 8.70 -21.64
C ASN A 69 31.19 7.69 -20.56
N ARG A 70 29.96 7.82 -20.08
CA ARG A 70 29.41 6.94 -19.03
C ARG A 70 29.55 5.45 -19.43
N PRO A 71 30.15 4.60 -18.58
CA PRO A 71 30.32 3.19 -18.88
C PRO A 71 28.99 2.43 -19.00
N HIS A 72 28.81 1.67 -20.08
CA HIS A 72 27.89 0.54 -20.13
C HIS A 72 28.70 -0.76 -20.04
N TYR A 73 28.57 -1.49 -18.94
CA TYR A 73 29.39 -2.68 -18.71
C TYR A 73 28.64 -3.80 -18.01
N THR A 74 29.17 -5.02 -18.18
CA THR A 74 28.72 -6.21 -17.46
C THR A 74 29.90 -6.92 -16.83
N LEU A 75 29.72 -7.41 -15.59
CA LEU A 75 30.68 -8.26 -14.89
C LEU A 75 30.20 -9.70 -14.94
N SER A 76 31.09 -10.62 -15.28
CA SER A 76 30.77 -12.05 -15.34
C SER A 76 31.90 -12.86 -14.70
N ARG A 77 31.53 -13.79 -13.81
CA ARG A 77 32.49 -14.75 -13.23
C ARG A 77 32.65 -15.93 -14.19
N LEU A 78 33.89 -16.30 -14.44
CA LEU A 78 34.27 -17.43 -15.30
C LEU A 78 34.89 -18.55 -14.46
N PRO A 79 34.88 -19.81 -14.97
CA PRO A 79 35.57 -20.92 -14.32
C PRO A 79 37.06 -20.63 -14.06
N GLY A 80 37.55 -21.10 -12.91
CA GLY A 80 38.94 -20.92 -12.48
C GLY A 80 39.24 -19.55 -11.86
N ASN A 81 38.31 -18.99 -11.06
CA ASN A 81 38.45 -17.68 -10.39
C ASN A 81 38.88 -16.55 -11.32
N ARG A 82 38.21 -16.47 -12.46
CA ARG A 82 38.41 -15.40 -13.43
C ARG A 82 37.22 -14.47 -13.42
N LEU A 83 37.49 -13.18 -13.51
CA LEU A 83 36.46 -12.16 -13.70
C LEU A 83 36.61 -11.58 -15.11
N ARG A 84 35.48 -11.36 -15.77
CA ARG A 84 35.40 -10.71 -17.07
C ARG A 84 34.53 -9.47 -16.99
N ILE A 85 35.09 -8.35 -17.44
CA ILE A 85 34.41 -7.09 -17.64
C ILE A 85 34.20 -6.94 -19.14
N ARG A 86 32.97 -6.75 -19.59
CA ARG A 86 32.65 -6.38 -20.97
C ARG A 86 32.16 -4.93 -20.97
N LEU A 87 32.83 -4.08 -21.74
CA LEU A 87 32.50 -2.69 -21.96
C LEU A 87 31.81 -2.61 -23.33
N ALA A 88 30.50 -2.34 -23.35
CA ALA A 88 29.74 -2.25 -24.60
C ALA A 88 30.10 -0.95 -25.36
N ASP A 89 30.09 -1.01 -26.69
CA ASP A 89 30.33 0.11 -27.61
C ASP A 89 31.54 0.98 -27.22
N THR A 90 32.62 0.33 -26.75
CA THR A 90 33.80 0.99 -26.19
C THR A 90 35.02 0.59 -27.01
N ASP A 91 35.67 1.58 -27.64
CA ASP A 91 36.98 1.41 -28.26
C ASP A 91 38.11 1.63 -27.25
N GLY A 92 39.30 1.13 -27.57
CA GLY A 92 40.48 1.43 -26.79
C GLY A 92 41.71 0.61 -27.16
N PRO A 93 42.90 1.06 -26.72
CA PRO A 93 44.12 0.28 -26.88
C PRO A 93 44.04 -1.02 -26.08
N LEU A 94 44.52 -2.12 -26.68
CA LEU A 94 44.72 -3.37 -25.96
C LEU A 94 45.99 -3.26 -25.10
N LEU A 95 45.82 -2.92 -23.82
CA LEU A 95 46.91 -2.59 -22.91
C LEU A 95 47.70 -3.84 -22.47
N LYS A 96 48.54 -4.36 -23.37
CA LYS A 96 49.38 -5.55 -23.16
C LYS A 96 50.27 -5.46 -21.92
N LYS A 97 50.63 -4.25 -21.47
CA LYS A 97 51.43 -4.01 -20.26
C LYS A 97 50.83 -4.64 -19.00
N PHE A 98 49.50 -4.78 -18.92
CA PHE A 98 48.83 -5.38 -17.77
C PHE A 98 48.73 -6.91 -17.84
N ARG A 99 49.08 -7.53 -18.98
CA ARG A 99 49.04 -9.00 -19.13
C ARG A 99 50.02 -9.71 -18.19
N ARG A 100 51.13 -9.04 -17.86
CA ARG A 100 52.17 -9.55 -16.94
C ARG A 100 52.02 -9.02 -15.51
N TYR A 101 51.04 -8.16 -15.26
CA TYR A 101 50.79 -7.66 -13.91
C TYR A 101 50.39 -8.83 -13.02
N SER A 102 50.96 -8.94 -11.83
CA SER A 102 50.55 -9.92 -10.84
C SER A 102 50.83 -9.35 -9.45
N ASP A 103 49.90 -9.55 -8.53
CA ASP A 103 50.07 -9.26 -7.11
C ASP A 103 49.42 -10.36 -6.26
N THR A 104 49.29 -10.13 -4.95
CA THR A 104 48.72 -11.10 -3.99
C THR A 104 47.22 -11.35 -4.17
N ASN A 105 46.52 -10.57 -5.00
CA ASN A 105 45.08 -10.62 -5.21
C ASN A 105 44.69 -10.92 -6.66
N LEU A 106 45.45 -10.42 -7.62
CA LEU A 106 45.12 -10.38 -9.04
C LEU A 106 46.30 -10.88 -9.89
N GLY A 107 45.98 -11.71 -10.88
CA GLY A 107 46.91 -12.12 -11.93
C GLY A 107 46.49 -11.54 -13.28
N GLY A 108 47.47 -11.25 -14.13
CA GLY A 108 47.40 -10.74 -15.51
C GLY A 108 46.05 -10.26 -16.06
N VAL A 109 45.95 -8.99 -16.40
CA VAL A 109 44.76 -8.44 -17.09
C VAL A 109 44.91 -8.54 -18.59
N VAL A 110 44.04 -9.34 -19.22
CA VAL A 110 44.00 -9.55 -20.66
C VAL A 110 42.91 -8.68 -21.28
N PHE A 111 43.30 -7.82 -22.20
CA PHE A 111 42.41 -7.01 -23.02
C PHE A 111 42.18 -7.73 -24.36
N SER A 112 40.92 -7.80 -24.79
CA SER A 112 40.49 -8.40 -26.04
C SER A 112 39.30 -7.64 -26.63
N ARG A 113 39.02 -7.84 -27.92
CA ARG A 113 37.83 -7.29 -28.58
C ARG A 113 36.80 -8.39 -28.81
N SER A 114 35.53 -8.06 -28.63
CA SER A 114 34.40 -8.94 -28.95
C SER A 114 33.30 -8.11 -29.59
N GLY A 115 33.27 -8.08 -30.94
CA GLY A 115 32.48 -7.10 -31.70
C GLY A 115 32.93 -5.68 -31.36
N ASP A 116 31.97 -4.79 -31.13
CA ASP A 116 32.19 -3.39 -30.74
C ASP A 116 32.46 -3.20 -29.24
N SER A 117 32.65 -4.31 -28.51
CA SER A 117 32.93 -4.29 -27.07
C SER A 117 34.42 -4.50 -26.76
N LEU A 118 34.94 -3.72 -25.82
CA LEU A 118 36.24 -3.97 -25.18
C LEU A 118 36.05 -4.93 -23.99
N VAL A 119 36.83 -6.01 -23.94
CA VAL A 119 36.71 -7.06 -22.94
C VAL A 119 37.99 -7.19 -22.13
N LEU A 120 37.88 -7.10 -20.81
CA LEU A 120 38.96 -7.33 -19.85
C LEU A 120 38.70 -8.66 -19.14
N THR A 121 39.69 -9.54 -19.09
CA THR A 121 39.61 -10.80 -18.33
C THR A 121 40.85 -10.95 -17.46
N PHE A 122 40.66 -11.28 -16.19
CA PHE A 122 41.77 -11.48 -15.25
C PHE A 122 41.44 -12.56 -14.21
N PRO A 123 42.40 -13.45 -13.89
CA PRO A 123 42.30 -14.30 -12.70
C PRO A 123 42.50 -13.51 -11.41
N PHE A 124 41.89 -14.00 -10.34
CA PHE A 124 42.12 -13.54 -8.97
C PHE A 124 42.33 -14.75 -8.06
N ALA A 125 43.02 -14.56 -6.92
CA ALA A 125 43.38 -15.67 -6.05
C ALA A 125 42.16 -16.34 -5.40
N THR A 126 42.26 -17.64 -5.11
CA THR A 126 41.13 -18.52 -4.76
C THR A 126 40.40 -18.14 -3.47
N ASP A 127 41.09 -17.47 -2.57
CA ASP A 127 40.63 -17.00 -1.26
C ASP A 127 40.32 -15.49 -1.26
N ARG A 128 40.08 -14.90 -2.44
CA ARG A 128 39.75 -13.47 -2.60
C ARG A 128 38.31 -13.29 -3.06
N ILE A 129 37.73 -12.19 -2.61
CA ILE A 129 36.43 -11.69 -3.07
C ILE A 129 36.64 -10.41 -3.88
N TRP A 130 35.63 -10.03 -4.66
CA TRP A 130 35.62 -8.77 -5.40
C TRP A 130 34.36 -7.97 -5.08
N ARG A 131 34.44 -6.66 -5.21
CA ARG A 131 33.27 -5.75 -5.15
C ARG A 131 33.38 -4.67 -6.21
N ASP A 132 32.24 -4.26 -6.71
CA ASP A 132 32.11 -3.07 -7.54
C ASP A 132 31.88 -1.85 -6.64
N VAL A 133 32.73 -0.84 -6.79
CA VAL A 133 32.67 0.44 -6.05
C VAL A 133 32.62 1.61 -7.02
N SER A 134 32.13 1.37 -8.23
CA SER A 134 31.88 2.42 -9.23
C SER A 134 30.85 3.41 -8.69
N VAL A 135 31.12 4.71 -8.87
CA VAL A 135 30.25 5.79 -8.42
C VAL A 135 29.39 6.24 -9.59
N ASP A 136 28.08 6.34 -9.38
CA ASP A 136 27.18 6.78 -10.44
C ASP A 136 27.48 8.24 -10.87
N GLY A 137 27.36 8.52 -12.17
CA GLY A 137 27.72 9.81 -12.76
C GLY A 137 29.22 10.03 -12.99
N VAL A 138 30.09 9.09 -12.59
CA VAL A 138 31.52 9.13 -12.90
C VAL A 138 31.78 8.29 -14.15
N ASN A 139 32.53 8.83 -15.12
CA ASN A 139 32.96 8.10 -16.32
C ASN A 139 34.11 7.12 -16.01
N ALA A 140 33.97 6.33 -14.95
CA ALA A 140 34.95 5.34 -14.55
C ALA A 140 34.32 4.14 -13.84
N ILE A 141 34.83 2.95 -14.15
CA ILE A 141 34.52 1.71 -13.42
C ILE A 141 35.60 1.49 -12.38
N THR A 142 35.22 1.19 -11.14
CA THR A 142 36.16 0.90 -10.05
C THR A 142 35.83 -0.43 -9.37
N LEU A 143 36.76 -1.38 -9.41
CA LEU A 143 36.63 -2.69 -8.77
C LEU A 143 37.71 -2.89 -7.72
N ASP A 144 37.34 -3.46 -6.57
CA ASP A 144 38.29 -3.91 -5.55
C ASP A 144 38.34 -5.44 -5.53
N ILE A 145 39.54 -6.04 -5.51
CA ILE A 145 39.78 -7.48 -5.41
C ILE A 145 40.71 -7.76 -4.24
N GLY A 146 40.30 -8.50 -3.21
CA GLY A 146 41.10 -8.60 -1.99
C GLY A 146 40.64 -9.61 -0.94
N THR A 147 41.38 -9.63 0.17
CA THR A 147 40.91 -10.18 1.44
C THR A 147 39.90 -9.22 2.06
N GLN A 148 39.02 -9.75 2.91
CA GLN A 148 37.95 -9.03 3.62
C GLN A 148 38.12 -7.50 3.61
N PHE A 149 37.29 -6.84 2.79
CA PHE A 149 37.21 -5.39 2.79
C PHE A 149 36.84 -4.94 4.22
N GLY A 150 37.49 -3.90 4.76
CA GLY A 150 37.49 -3.52 6.20
C GLY A 150 36.16 -3.11 6.86
N SER A 151 35.06 -3.71 6.46
CA SER A 151 33.83 -3.85 7.23
C SER A 151 33.27 -5.22 6.83
N PRO A 152 32.75 -6.05 7.75
CA PRO A 152 32.01 -7.24 7.33
C PRO A 152 31.07 -6.80 6.20
N LEU A 153 31.09 -7.51 5.07
CA LEU A 153 30.09 -7.28 4.02
C LEU A 153 28.77 -7.15 4.77
N PRO A 154 28.06 -6.01 4.64
CA PRO A 154 26.69 -5.97 5.11
C PRO A 154 26.00 -7.22 4.60
N PRO A 155 25.09 -7.84 5.36
CA PRO A 155 24.44 -9.05 4.90
C PRO A 155 23.96 -8.87 3.45
N ALA A 156 24.13 -9.89 2.61
CA ALA A 156 23.73 -9.84 1.20
C ALA A 156 22.24 -9.45 1.03
N GLN A 157 21.49 -9.56 2.12
CA GLN A 157 20.11 -9.15 2.27
C GLN A 157 20.04 -8.00 3.28
N ARG A 158 19.25 -6.97 2.97
CA ARG A 158 18.95 -5.93 3.96
C ARG A 158 18.12 -6.52 5.09
N SER A 159 18.41 -6.10 6.32
CA SER A 159 17.63 -6.50 7.50
C SER A 159 16.16 -6.09 7.37
N GLY A 160 15.24 -6.87 7.95
CA GLY A 160 13.80 -6.60 7.89
C GLY A 160 13.14 -6.90 6.55
N ARG A 161 13.82 -7.62 5.65
CA ARG A 161 13.32 -7.96 4.29
C ARG A 161 12.95 -9.43 4.11
N ASP A 162 13.02 -10.24 5.16
CA ASP A 162 12.88 -11.69 5.07
C ASP A 162 11.51 -12.11 4.51
N ARG A 163 10.44 -11.41 4.91
CA ARG A 163 9.08 -11.62 4.37
C ARG A 163 8.97 -11.29 2.88
N ILE A 164 9.73 -10.31 2.39
CA ILE A 164 9.76 -9.97 0.96
C ILE A 164 10.55 -11.02 0.20
N TRP A 165 11.68 -11.50 0.76
CA TRP A 165 12.49 -12.59 0.18
C TRP A 165 11.73 -13.90 0.06
N SER A 166 10.84 -14.18 1.02
CA SER A 166 9.98 -15.36 1.02
C SER A 166 9.11 -15.41 -0.24
N GLY A 167 9.37 -16.37 -1.12
CA GLY A 167 8.61 -16.57 -2.36
C GLY A 167 9.13 -15.80 -3.58
N VAL A 168 10.20 -15.00 -3.48
CA VAL A 168 10.82 -14.31 -4.64
C VAL A 168 11.27 -15.30 -5.69
N GLU A 169 11.94 -16.38 -5.28
CA GLU A 169 12.42 -17.40 -6.22
C GLU A 169 11.26 -17.97 -7.04
N LYS A 170 10.15 -18.35 -6.39
CA LYS A 170 8.95 -18.84 -7.04
C LYS A 170 8.35 -17.79 -7.99
N LEU A 171 8.36 -16.52 -7.61
CA LEU A 171 7.81 -15.44 -8.41
C LEU A 171 8.66 -15.08 -9.64
N VAL A 172 9.98 -15.25 -9.55
CA VAL A 172 10.90 -14.89 -10.64
C VAL A 172 11.17 -16.07 -11.57
N ARG A 173 11.27 -17.29 -11.03
CA ARG A 173 11.58 -18.50 -11.81
C ARG A 173 10.34 -19.27 -12.27
N ASP A 174 9.36 -19.43 -11.37
CA ASP A 174 8.27 -20.40 -11.59
C ASP A 174 6.96 -19.73 -12.05
N PHE A 175 6.84 -18.42 -11.85
CA PHE A 175 5.64 -17.70 -12.24
C PHE A 175 5.54 -17.59 -13.77
N ASP A 176 4.55 -18.28 -14.31
CA ASP A 176 4.25 -18.32 -15.74
C ASP A 176 2.92 -17.58 -16.01
N PRO A 177 2.95 -16.26 -16.31
CA PRO A 177 1.73 -15.50 -16.53
C PRO A 177 0.93 -16.04 -17.73
N PRO A 178 -0.41 -15.87 -17.76
CA PRO A 178 -1.23 -16.32 -18.88
C PRO A 178 -0.74 -15.69 -20.20
N LEU A 179 -0.61 -16.50 -21.25
CA LEU A 179 -0.11 -16.02 -22.53
C LEU A 179 -1.27 -15.73 -23.48
N LYS A 180 -1.26 -14.56 -24.09
CA LYS A 180 -2.18 -14.24 -25.19
C LYS A 180 -1.56 -14.74 -26.49
N SER A 181 -2.37 -15.41 -27.30
CA SER A 181 -1.95 -15.76 -28.66
C SER A 181 -1.82 -14.49 -29.49
N GLU A 182 -0.71 -14.37 -30.23
CA GLU A 182 -0.51 -13.31 -31.22
C GLU A 182 -1.22 -13.63 -32.54
N PHE A 183 -1.74 -14.86 -32.69
CA PHE A 183 -2.51 -15.24 -33.86
C PHE A 183 -3.87 -14.52 -33.84
N PRO A 184 -4.32 -13.97 -34.98
CA PRO A 184 -5.62 -13.34 -35.06
C PRO A 184 -6.72 -14.37 -34.76
N PHE A 185 -7.73 -13.94 -34.01
CA PHE A 185 -8.92 -14.76 -33.83
C PHE A 185 -9.64 -14.91 -35.18
N VAL A 186 -9.79 -16.14 -35.66
CA VAL A 186 -10.53 -16.45 -36.87
C VAL A 186 -11.91 -16.94 -36.46
N PRO A 187 -13.00 -16.19 -36.70
CA PRO A 187 -14.36 -16.64 -36.39
C PRO A 187 -14.76 -17.81 -37.27
N THR A 188 -15.74 -18.60 -36.82
CA THR A 188 -16.23 -19.73 -37.62
C THR A 188 -17.01 -19.22 -38.83
N ASP A 189 -16.82 -19.86 -39.99
CA ASP A 189 -17.57 -19.54 -41.20
C ASP A 189 -19.08 -19.78 -40.99
N GLN A 190 -19.89 -18.77 -41.28
CA GLN A 190 -21.35 -18.85 -41.16
C GLN A 190 -21.95 -19.90 -42.10
N ILE A 191 -21.34 -20.17 -43.26
CA ILE A 191 -21.79 -21.22 -44.18
C ILE A 191 -21.57 -22.60 -43.55
N LEU A 192 -20.43 -22.79 -42.87
CA LEU A 192 -20.17 -24.00 -42.10
C LEU A 192 -21.20 -24.17 -40.97
N LEU A 193 -21.49 -23.11 -40.22
CA LEU A 193 -22.48 -23.16 -39.13
C LEU A 193 -23.89 -23.49 -39.64
N LYS A 194 -24.30 -22.93 -40.80
CA LYS A 194 -25.60 -23.25 -41.43
C LYS A 194 -25.79 -24.73 -41.74
N ASN A 195 -24.70 -25.43 -42.06
CA ASN A 195 -24.74 -26.85 -42.36
C ASN A 195 -24.71 -27.74 -41.10
N LEU A 196 -24.38 -27.18 -39.94
CA LEU A 196 -24.17 -27.91 -38.68
C LEU A 196 -25.23 -27.62 -37.62
N LEU A 197 -25.91 -26.46 -37.69
CA LEU A 197 -26.83 -25.96 -36.68
C LEU A 197 -28.08 -25.33 -37.33
N ASP A 198 -29.21 -25.39 -36.61
CA ASP A 198 -30.40 -24.60 -36.93
C ASP A 198 -30.17 -23.10 -36.64
N ARG A 199 -31.15 -22.26 -36.97
CA ARG A 199 -31.00 -20.79 -36.86
C ARG A 199 -30.72 -20.36 -35.42
N ASP A 200 -31.45 -20.91 -34.46
CA ASP A 200 -31.31 -20.57 -33.04
C ASP A 200 -29.93 -21.03 -32.51
N GLY A 201 -29.49 -22.24 -32.88
CA GLY A 201 -28.15 -22.74 -32.55
C GLY A 201 -27.03 -21.88 -33.15
N GLN A 202 -27.19 -21.40 -34.39
CA GLN A 202 -26.22 -20.49 -35.02
C GLN A 202 -26.10 -19.17 -34.26
N GLU A 203 -27.23 -18.58 -33.86
CA GLU A 203 -27.25 -17.32 -33.10
C GLU A 203 -26.53 -17.47 -31.75
N VAL A 204 -26.80 -18.57 -31.02
CA VAL A 204 -26.13 -18.85 -29.74
C VAL A 204 -24.63 -19.11 -29.94
N PHE A 205 -24.23 -19.87 -30.96
CA PHE A 205 -22.81 -20.16 -31.22
C PHE A 205 -22.02 -18.90 -31.59
N LEU A 206 -22.59 -18.05 -32.46
CA LEU A 206 -21.97 -16.78 -32.85
C LEU A 206 -21.92 -15.78 -31.69
N ALA A 207 -22.94 -15.76 -30.82
CA ALA A 207 -22.92 -14.96 -29.60
C ALA A 207 -21.78 -15.41 -28.66
N ALA A 208 -21.57 -16.72 -28.51
CA ALA A 208 -20.48 -17.27 -27.72
C ALA A 208 -19.10 -16.92 -28.32
N GLU A 209 -18.93 -16.99 -29.65
CA GLU A 209 -17.70 -16.54 -30.31
C GLU A 209 -17.45 -15.04 -30.15
N ALA A 210 -18.50 -14.22 -30.25
CA ALA A 210 -18.42 -12.78 -30.02
C ALA A 210 -18.03 -12.47 -28.56
N ALA A 211 -18.58 -13.21 -27.59
CA ALA A 211 -18.21 -13.11 -26.18
C ALA A 211 -16.74 -13.49 -25.96
N LEU A 212 -16.27 -14.59 -26.56
CA LEU A 212 -14.87 -15.02 -26.49
C LEU A 212 -13.90 -14.01 -27.11
N TYR A 213 -14.30 -13.39 -28.22
CA TYR A 213 -13.52 -12.34 -28.88
C TYR A 213 -13.44 -11.08 -28.01
N LYS A 214 -14.57 -10.66 -27.42
CA LYS A 214 -14.65 -9.48 -26.54
C LYS A 214 -14.03 -9.69 -25.16
N GLY A 215 -13.75 -10.94 -24.77
CA GLY A 215 -13.23 -11.28 -23.46
C GLY A 215 -14.30 -11.45 -22.37
N ASN A 216 -15.58 -11.57 -22.75
CA ASN A 216 -16.66 -11.94 -21.84
C ASN A 216 -16.63 -13.46 -21.62
N LEU A 217 -15.63 -13.92 -20.88
CA LEU A 217 -15.27 -15.34 -20.85
C LEU A 217 -16.31 -16.24 -20.18
N SER A 218 -17.05 -15.75 -19.18
CA SER A 218 -18.12 -16.52 -18.53
C SER A 218 -19.30 -16.77 -19.48
N GLU A 219 -19.72 -15.74 -20.23
CA GLU A 219 -20.78 -15.86 -21.25
C GLU A 219 -20.35 -16.81 -22.37
N ALA A 220 -19.08 -16.75 -22.79
CA ALA A 220 -18.52 -17.67 -23.77
C ALA A 220 -18.51 -19.13 -23.26
N GLU A 221 -18.14 -19.35 -21.98
CA GLU A 221 -18.11 -20.67 -21.36
C GLU A 221 -19.51 -21.30 -21.34
N GLU A 222 -20.51 -20.54 -20.87
CA GLU A 222 -21.91 -20.98 -20.84
C GLU A 222 -22.46 -21.26 -22.25
N GLY A 223 -22.17 -20.39 -23.21
CA GLY A 223 -22.61 -20.54 -24.60
C GLY A 223 -22.03 -21.79 -25.27
N PHE A 224 -20.72 -22.04 -25.15
CA PHE A 224 -20.10 -23.22 -25.77
C PHE A 224 -20.45 -24.53 -25.05
N ALA A 225 -20.63 -24.52 -23.72
CA ALA A 225 -20.97 -25.71 -22.95
C ALA A 225 -22.30 -26.36 -23.38
N GLN A 226 -23.24 -25.58 -23.92
CA GLN A 226 -24.50 -26.10 -24.45
C GLN A 226 -24.29 -27.09 -25.61
N PHE A 227 -23.28 -26.82 -26.45
CA PHE A 227 -22.96 -27.64 -27.63
C PHE A 227 -22.04 -28.83 -27.34
N THR A 228 -21.45 -28.90 -26.14
CA THR A 228 -20.60 -30.03 -25.73
C THR A 228 -21.37 -31.13 -25.01
N SER A 229 -22.54 -30.79 -24.45
CA SER A 229 -23.40 -31.69 -23.66
C SER A 229 -24.02 -32.86 -24.44
N ARG A 230 -24.13 -32.74 -25.78
CA ARG A 230 -24.71 -33.76 -26.67
C ARG A 230 -23.74 -34.06 -27.81
N LYS A 231 -23.66 -35.33 -28.22
CA LYS A 231 -22.90 -35.73 -29.41
C LYS A 231 -23.58 -35.21 -30.68
N THR A 232 -23.10 -34.09 -31.18
CA THR A 232 -23.60 -33.38 -32.36
C THR A 232 -22.46 -33.09 -33.33
N ALA A 233 -22.76 -32.79 -34.59
CA ALA A 233 -21.73 -32.52 -35.59
C ALA A 233 -20.89 -31.25 -35.27
N ILE A 234 -21.45 -30.29 -34.53
CA ILE A 234 -20.73 -29.09 -34.08
C ILE A 234 -19.84 -29.34 -32.85
N GLN A 235 -20.05 -30.45 -32.13
CA GLN A 235 -19.42 -30.73 -30.83
C GLN A 235 -17.90 -30.58 -30.84
N PRO A 236 -17.14 -31.09 -31.84
CA PRO A 236 -15.67 -30.96 -31.84
C PRO A 236 -15.21 -29.49 -31.89
N LEU A 237 -15.88 -28.67 -32.70
CA LEU A 237 -15.57 -27.24 -32.80
C LEU A 237 -15.93 -26.50 -31.52
N ALA A 238 -17.09 -26.81 -30.92
CA ALA A 238 -17.48 -26.26 -29.64
C ALA A 238 -16.47 -26.61 -28.52
N LEU A 239 -15.96 -27.85 -28.51
CA LEU A 239 -14.93 -28.28 -27.56
C LEU A 239 -13.61 -27.52 -27.74
N TYR A 240 -13.19 -27.24 -28.99
CA TYR A 240 -12.02 -26.38 -29.24
C TYR A 240 -12.23 -24.96 -28.70
N ARG A 241 -13.37 -24.33 -28.98
CA ARG A 241 -13.70 -22.99 -28.49
C ARG A 241 -13.86 -22.92 -26.98
N LEU A 242 -14.46 -23.95 -26.39
CA LEU A 242 -14.56 -24.10 -24.93
C LEU A 242 -13.17 -24.28 -24.31
N GLY A 243 -12.28 -25.03 -24.95
CA GLY A 243 -10.87 -25.13 -24.55
C GLY A 243 -10.15 -23.79 -24.56
N GLU A 244 -10.30 -22.99 -25.61
CA GLU A 244 -9.74 -21.62 -25.68
C GLU A 244 -10.32 -20.72 -24.57
N THR A 245 -11.63 -20.84 -24.33
CA THR A 245 -12.33 -20.08 -23.29
C THR A 245 -11.81 -20.43 -21.90
N HIS A 246 -11.72 -21.73 -21.58
CA HIS A 246 -11.13 -22.22 -20.34
C HIS A 246 -9.66 -21.81 -20.18
N TYR A 247 -8.89 -21.81 -21.27
CA TYR A 247 -7.51 -21.34 -21.24
C TYR A 247 -7.44 -19.86 -20.83
N LYS A 248 -8.25 -18.99 -21.45
CA LYS A 248 -8.32 -17.56 -21.11
C LYS A 248 -8.85 -17.31 -19.70
N LEU A 249 -9.71 -18.19 -19.19
CA LEU A 249 -10.16 -18.22 -17.79
C LEU A 249 -9.10 -18.76 -16.82
N GLN A 250 -7.92 -19.18 -17.32
CA GLN A 250 -6.84 -19.81 -16.56
C GLN A 250 -7.24 -21.17 -15.94
N LYS A 251 -8.31 -21.80 -16.43
CA LYS A 251 -8.77 -23.14 -16.06
C LYS A 251 -8.02 -24.19 -16.89
N TYR A 252 -6.69 -24.26 -16.76
CA TYR A 252 -5.81 -25.01 -17.67
C TYR A 252 -6.10 -26.52 -17.73
N SER A 253 -6.52 -27.14 -16.62
CA SER A 253 -6.90 -28.55 -16.59
C SER A 253 -8.16 -28.84 -17.43
N GLN A 254 -9.17 -27.98 -17.32
CA GLN A 254 -10.40 -28.08 -18.10
C GLN A 254 -10.17 -27.74 -19.58
N ALA A 255 -9.31 -26.76 -19.86
CA ALA A 255 -8.87 -26.44 -21.20
C ALA A 255 -8.21 -27.67 -21.86
N LEU A 256 -7.26 -28.30 -21.15
CA LEU A 256 -6.56 -29.49 -21.61
C LEU A 256 -7.53 -30.66 -21.87
N SER A 257 -8.51 -30.86 -21.00
CA SER A 257 -9.55 -31.88 -21.19
C SER A 257 -10.36 -31.62 -22.45
N SER A 258 -10.81 -30.38 -22.64
CA SER A 258 -11.63 -29.98 -23.80
C SER A 258 -10.86 -30.14 -25.11
N PHE A 259 -9.59 -29.71 -25.14
CA PHE A 259 -8.74 -29.84 -26.31
C PHE A 259 -8.43 -31.30 -26.66
N ARG A 260 -8.13 -32.16 -25.66
CA ARG A 260 -7.88 -33.58 -25.89
C ARG A 260 -9.10 -34.31 -26.43
N GLU A 261 -10.30 -33.94 -25.99
CA GLU A 261 -11.53 -34.50 -26.52
C GLU A 261 -11.80 -34.01 -27.95
N ALA A 262 -11.61 -32.71 -28.20
CA ALA A 262 -11.73 -32.12 -29.53
C ALA A 262 -10.76 -32.74 -30.54
N GLU A 263 -9.50 -32.95 -30.16
CA GLU A 263 -8.46 -33.56 -31.00
C GLU A 263 -8.80 -34.99 -31.40
N LYS A 264 -9.40 -35.79 -30.50
CA LYS A 264 -9.85 -37.14 -30.84
C LYS A 264 -10.93 -37.14 -31.92
N LEU A 265 -11.80 -36.12 -31.91
CA LEU A 265 -12.94 -36.02 -32.82
C LEU A 265 -12.57 -35.33 -34.14
N TRP A 266 -11.67 -34.34 -34.12
CA TRP A 266 -11.29 -33.57 -35.30
C TRP A 266 -9.82 -33.09 -35.28
N PRO A 267 -8.85 -34.01 -35.42
CA PRO A 267 -7.42 -33.69 -35.27
C PRO A 267 -6.92 -32.70 -36.34
N ALA A 268 -7.49 -32.74 -37.55
CA ALA A 268 -7.11 -31.86 -38.66
C ALA A 268 -7.36 -30.37 -38.36
N PHE A 269 -8.25 -30.04 -37.42
CA PHE A 269 -8.55 -28.65 -37.06
C PHE A 269 -7.33 -27.89 -36.53
N LEU A 270 -6.43 -28.57 -35.81
CA LEU A 270 -5.19 -27.98 -35.31
C LEU A 270 -4.28 -27.48 -36.45
N ASN A 271 -4.34 -28.11 -37.62
CA ASN A 271 -3.57 -27.65 -38.77
C ASN A 271 -4.18 -26.39 -39.41
N LEU A 272 -5.50 -26.22 -39.27
CA LEU A 272 -6.26 -25.08 -39.80
C LEU A 272 -6.21 -23.87 -38.86
N ASN A 273 -6.05 -24.09 -37.56
CA ASN A 273 -6.13 -23.05 -36.55
C ASN A 273 -4.87 -22.99 -35.64
N PRO A 274 -3.88 -22.16 -36.02
CA PRO A 274 -2.67 -21.91 -35.23
C PRO A 274 -2.92 -21.41 -33.81
N ALA A 275 -3.93 -20.55 -33.60
CA ALA A 275 -4.25 -19.98 -32.30
C ALA A 275 -4.67 -21.07 -31.31
N VAL A 276 -5.58 -21.94 -31.74
CA VAL A 276 -6.04 -23.11 -30.98
C VAL A 276 -4.89 -24.06 -30.69
N THR A 277 -4.02 -24.31 -31.68
CA THR A 277 -2.85 -25.18 -31.49
C THR A 277 -1.88 -24.62 -30.47
N PHE A 278 -1.66 -23.31 -30.48
CA PHE A 278 -0.85 -22.62 -29.47
C PHE A 278 -1.46 -22.79 -28.07
N TYR A 279 -2.74 -22.48 -27.88
CA TYR A 279 -3.41 -22.63 -26.59
C TYR A 279 -3.42 -24.08 -26.10
N TYR A 280 -3.61 -25.05 -27.01
CA TYR A 280 -3.54 -26.46 -26.65
C TYR A 280 -2.14 -26.87 -26.22
N GLY A 281 -1.11 -26.55 -27.01
CA GLY A 281 0.29 -26.83 -26.65
C GLY A 281 0.69 -26.18 -25.34
N ASP A 282 0.23 -24.96 -25.08
CA ASP A 282 0.49 -24.26 -23.83
C ASP A 282 -0.24 -24.89 -22.64
N SER A 283 -1.51 -25.31 -22.83
CA SER A 283 -2.26 -26.09 -21.85
C SER A 283 -1.55 -27.40 -21.49
N ILE A 284 -0.97 -28.09 -22.46
CA ILE A 284 -0.18 -29.31 -22.22
C ILE A 284 1.06 -28.98 -21.37
N ALA A 285 1.79 -27.91 -21.72
CA ALA A 285 2.98 -27.49 -20.97
C ALA A 285 2.65 -27.12 -19.52
N ARG A 286 1.56 -26.39 -19.29
CA ARG A 286 1.08 -26.02 -17.96
C ARG A 286 0.55 -27.24 -17.18
N GLY A 287 0.02 -28.23 -17.88
CA GLY A 287 -0.37 -29.53 -17.31
C GLY A 287 0.82 -30.43 -16.93
N GLY A 288 2.05 -30.05 -17.26
CA GLY A 288 3.28 -30.74 -16.85
C GLY A 288 3.90 -31.66 -17.90
N ASP A 289 3.20 -31.96 -19.00
CA ASP A 289 3.75 -32.77 -20.10
C ASP A 289 4.56 -31.89 -21.05
N LEU A 290 5.75 -31.50 -20.59
CA LEU A 290 6.64 -30.62 -21.34
C LEU A 290 7.10 -31.24 -22.68
N SER A 291 7.16 -32.57 -22.75
CA SER A 291 7.61 -33.30 -23.94
C SER A 291 6.59 -33.22 -25.08
N ALA A 292 5.32 -33.50 -24.79
CA ALA A 292 4.25 -33.40 -25.77
C ALA A 292 4.01 -31.95 -26.19
N ALA A 293 4.10 -31.01 -25.24
CA ALA A 293 3.98 -29.58 -25.54
C ALA A 293 5.08 -29.11 -26.52
N ARG A 294 6.34 -29.50 -26.26
CA ARG A 294 7.47 -29.25 -27.16
C ARG A 294 7.21 -29.81 -28.55
N SER A 295 6.77 -31.07 -28.65
CA SER A 295 6.47 -31.69 -29.95
C SER A 295 5.41 -30.91 -30.74
N LEU A 296 4.28 -30.58 -30.09
CA LEU A 296 3.17 -29.87 -30.73
C LEU A 296 3.56 -28.45 -31.17
N LEU A 297 4.26 -27.70 -30.31
CA LEU A 297 4.71 -26.35 -30.64
C LEU A 297 5.84 -26.35 -31.68
N SER A 298 6.72 -27.35 -31.69
CA SER A 298 7.74 -27.50 -32.75
C SER A 298 7.09 -27.75 -34.11
N GLY A 299 6.04 -28.58 -34.17
CA GLY A 299 5.25 -28.76 -35.38
C GLY A 299 4.59 -27.46 -35.84
N LEU A 300 4.04 -26.67 -34.90
CA LEU A 300 3.46 -25.37 -35.19
C LEU A 300 4.51 -24.38 -35.76
N ILE A 301 5.69 -24.30 -35.14
CA ILE A 301 6.80 -23.44 -35.60
C ILE A 301 7.25 -23.84 -37.00
N ALA A 302 7.42 -25.13 -37.27
CA ALA A 302 7.87 -25.63 -38.57
C ALA A 302 6.90 -25.26 -39.71
N ARG A 303 5.58 -25.28 -39.43
CA ARG A 303 4.55 -24.87 -40.39
C ARG A 303 4.48 -23.36 -40.59
N LEU A 304 4.71 -22.60 -39.52
CA LEU A 304 4.55 -21.14 -39.49
C LEU A 304 5.90 -20.42 -39.46
N ALA A 305 6.86 -20.89 -40.27
CA ALA A 305 8.23 -20.35 -40.37
C ALA A 305 8.31 -18.86 -40.83
N GLU A 306 7.19 -18.16 -40.87
CA GLU A 306 7.09 -16.73 -41.09
C GLU A 306 7.72 -15.93 -39.93
N LYS A 307 8.40 -14.84 -40.29
CA LYS A 307 9.13 -13.99 -39.34
C LYS A 307 8.26 -13.30 -38.28
N LYS A 308 6.94 -13.20 -38.50
CA LYS A 308 6.03 -12.47 -37.60
C LYS A 308 5.74 -13.23 -36.30
N PHE A 309 5.39 -14.51 -36.40
CA PHE A 309 4.90 -15.30 -35.26
C PHE A 309 5.94 -16.28 -34.69
N ALA A 310 6.90 -16.71 -35.52
CA ALA A 310 7.95 -17.64 -35.10
C ALA A 310 8.73 -17.16 -33.85
N PRO A 311 9.09 -15.87 -33.68
CA PRO A 311 9.86 -15.43 -32.51
C PRO A 311 9.16 -15.68 -31.17
N VAL A 312 7.86 -15.40 -31.08
CA VAL A 312 7.09 -15.60 -29.84
C VAL A 312 6.96 -17.08 -29.50
N LEU A 313 6.73 -17.92 -30.52
CA LEU A 313 6.69 -19.38 -30.34
C LEU A 313 8.06 -19.95 -29.92
N LEU A 314 9.16 -19.43 -30.47
CA LEU A 314 10.51 -19.82 -30.09
C LEU A 314 10.81 -19.45 -28.63
N VAL A 315 10.43 -18.26 -28.19
CA VAL A 315 10.57 -17.86 -26.77
C VAL A 315 9.75 -18.78 -25.87
N ARG A 316 8.50 -19.11 -26.26
CA ARG A 316 7.70 -20.04 -25.47
C ARG A 316 8.31 -21.45 -25.43
N MET A 317 8.88 -21.91 -26.54
CA MET A 317 9.64 -23.15 -26.59
C MET A 317 10.84 -23.12 -25.63
N ALA A 318 11.55 -22.00 -25.58
CA ALA A 318 12.66 -21.80 -24.65
C ALA A 318 12.21 -21.85 -23.19
N ASP A 319 11.06 -21.27 -22.85
CA ASP A 319 10.49 -21.38 -21.49
C ASP A 319 10.20 -22.85 -21.11
N ILE A 320 9.68 -23.63 -22.07
CA ILE A 320 9.46 -25.08 -21.88
C ILE A 320 10.80 -25.81 -21.68
N LEU A 321 11.82 -25.48 -22.48
CA LEU A 321 13.18 -26.05 -22.35
C LEU A 321 13.78 -25.76 -20.97
N VAL A 322 13.63 -24.54 -20.45
CA VAL A 322 14.07 -24.20 -19.08
C VAL A 322 13.39 -25.11 -18.07
N ARG A 323 12.07 -25.29 -18.17
CA ARG A 323 11.30 -26.17 -17.27
C ARG A 323 11.67 -27.65 -17.39
N GLN A 324 12.21 -28.08 -18.53
CA GLN A 324 12.76 -29.42 -18.75
C GLN A 324 14.20 -29.58 -18.27
N GLY A 325 14.86 -28.50 -17.81
CA GLY A 325 16.28 -28.51 -17.42
C GLY A 325 17.27 -28.30 -18.58
N HIS A 326 16.78 -28.07 -19.81
CA HIS A 326 17.60 -27.80 -21.00
C HIS A 326 18.01 -26.31 -21.09
N GLU A 327 18.65 -25.81 -20.04
CA GLU A 327 18.88 -24.38 -19.85
C GLU A 327 19.82 -23.77 -20.91
N GLN A 328 20.83 -24.51 -21.37
CA GLN A 328 21.78 -24.02 -22.38
C GLN A 328 21.12 -23.89 -23.76
N GLU A 329 20.23 -24.81 -24.13
CA GLU A 329 19.45 -24.73 -25.37
C GLU A 329 18.52 -23.51 -25.33
N ALA A 330 17.80 -23.34 -24.21
CA ALA A 330 16.91 -22.18 -24.02
C ALA A 330 17.67 -20.85 -24.12
N LEU A 331 18.86 -20.75 -23.53
CA LEU A 331 19.74 -19.58 -23.64
C LEU A 331 20.11 -19.25 -25.07
N GLY A 332 20.45 -20.27 -25.87
CA GLY A 332 20.72 -20.11 -27.30
C GLY A 332 19.52 -19.50 -28.02
N VAL A 333 18.32 -20.01 -27.74
CA VAL A 333 17.08 -19.50 -28.33
C VAL A 333 16.81 -18.05 -27.90
N TYR A 334 16.88 -17.72 -26.61
CA TYR A 334 16.63 -16.35 -26.15
C TYR A 334 17.60 -15.35 -26.79
N ARG A 335 18.91 -15.66 -26.86
CA ARG A 335 19.90 -14.78 -27.52
C ARG A 335 19.59 -14.61 -29.01
N THR A 336 19.27 -15.72 -29.69
CA THR A 336 18.93 -15.69 -31.12
C THR A 336 17.71 -14.81 -31.36
N VAL A 337 16.69 -14.91 -30.50
CA VAL A 337 15.49 -14.09 -30.61
C VAL A 337 15.78 -12.62 -30.31
N SER A 338 16.55 -12.32 -29.26
CA SER A 338 16.83 -10.93 -28.88
C SER A 338 17.73 -10.20 -29.87
N GLU A 339 18.66 -10.90 -30.52
CA GLU A 339 19.63 -10.30 -31.45
C GLU A 339 19.07 -10.11 -32.87
N ASN A 340 18.22 -11.03 -33.33
CA ASN A 340 17.82 -11.12 -34.75
C ASN A 340 16.41 -10.59 -35.07
N PHE A 341 15.57 -10.30 -34.07
CA PHE A 341 14.15 -9.93 -34.28
C PHE A 341 13.75 -8.59 -33.64
N ARG A 342 14.60 -7.56 -33.79
CA ARG A 342 14.53 -6.26 -33.08
C ARG A 342 13.15 -5.58 -33.02
N ASP A 343 12.32 -5.72 -34.06
CA ASP A 343 10.97 -5.12 -34.14
C ASP A 343 9.84 -6.08 -33.73
N ASN A 344 10.11 -7.02 -32.82
CA ASN A 344 9.14 -8.00 -32.35
C ASN A 344 9.04 -8.02 -30.81
N LYS A 345 7.82 -8.15 -30.27
CA LYS A 345 7.57 -8.32 -28.83
C LYS A 345 8.40 -9.45 -28.21
N ALA A 346 8.64 -10.53 -28.97
CA ALA A 346 9.45 -11.65 -28.53
C ALA A 346 10.88 -11.26 -28.13
N THR A 347 11.46 -10.24 -28.76
CA THR A 347 12.79 -9.71 -28.39
C THR A 347 12.80 -9.22 -26.96
N TRP A 348 11.78 -8.47 -26.56
CA TRP A 348 11.67 -7.95 -25.20
C TRP A 348 11.40 -9.05 -24.17
N ILE A 349 10.59 -10.06 -24.52
CA ILE A 349 10.37 -11.23 -23.65
C ILE A 349 11.68 -12.01 -23.49
N ALA A 350 12.41 -12.28 -24.58
CA ALA A 350 13.69 -12.98 -24.54
C ALA A 350 14.73 -12.20 -23.72
N MET A 351 14.81 -10.88 -23.89
CA MET A 351 15.66 -10.02 -23.07
C MET A 351 15.28 -10.11 -21.59
N LEU A 352 13.99 -10.05 -21.25
CA LEU A 352 13.52 -10.21 -19.88
C LEU A 352 14.00 -11.54 -19.29
N ARG A 353 13.78 -12.65 -19.99
CA ARG A 353 14.19 -13.99 -19.55
C ARG A 353 15.71 -14.14 -19.40
N LEU A 354 16.50 -13.46 -20.24
CA LEU A 354 17.95 -13.41 -20.08
C LEU A 354 18.35 -12.65 -18.81
N LYS A 355 17.66 -11.55 -18.47
CA LYS A 355 17.91 -10.75 -17.26
C LYS A 355 17.44 -11.42 -15.98
N ASP A 356 16.35 -12.20 -16.03
CA ASP A 356 15.81 -12.94 -14.88
C ASP A 356 16.84 -13.87 -14.23
N ARG A 357 17.82 -14.35 -15.01
CA ARG A 357 18.90 -15.21 -14.55
C ARG A 357 19.81 -14.55 -13.51
N ASP A 358 19.99 -13.24 -13.64
CA ASP A 358 20.86 -12.46 -12.76
C ASP A 358 20.09 -11.96 -11.52
N PHE A 359 18.76 -12.11 -11.50
CA PHE A 359 17.89 -11.56 -10.45
C PHE A 359 18.25 -12.07 -9.06
N LEU A 360 18.34 -13.39 -8.86
CA LEU A 360 18.66 -13.97 -7.56
C LEU A 360 20.13 -13.80 -7.16
N GLN A 361 20.99 -13.37 -8.10
CA GLN A 361 22.39 -13.06 -7.84
C GLN A 361 22.60 -11.57 -7.58
N ALA A 362 21.55 -10.75 -7.69
CA ALA A 362 21.60 -9.34 -7.39
C ALA A 362 21.87 -9.13 -5.90
N THR A 363 22.54 -8.03 -5.61
CA THR A 363 22.99 -7.63 -4.29
C THR A 363 22.79 -6.13 -4.12
N PRO A 364 22.80 -5.61 -2.87
CA PRO A 364 22.63 -4.18 -2.61
C PRO A 364 23.58 -3.25 -3.36
N TRP A 365 24.73 -3.75 -3.83
CA TRP A 365 25.76 -2.99 -4.53
C TRP A 365 25.69 -3.07 -6.07
N ASN A 366 24.99 -4.05 -6.65
CA ASN A 366 24.98 -4.23 -8.12
C ASN A 366 23.58 -4.26 -8.76
N TYR A 367 22.51 -4.28 -7.95
CA TYR A 367 21.15 -4.46 -8.44
C TYR A 367 20.68 -3.33 -9.40
N LEU A 368 21.21 -2.11 -9.26
CA LEU A 368 20.81 -0.95 -10.07
C LEU A 368 20.99 -1.19 -11.58
N SER A 369 22.08 -1.87 -11.98
CA SER A 369 22.34 -2.19 -13.39
C SER A 369 21.26 -3.11 -13.97
N LEU A 370 20.85 -4.11 -13.19
CA LEU A 370 19.78 -5.04 -13.55
C LEU A 370 18.40 -4.35 -13.51
N GLY A 371 18.18 -3.50 -12.51
CA GLY A 371 16.98 -2.67 -12.40
C GLY A 371 16.78 -1.76 -13.62
N ASN A 372 17.84 -1.10 -14.08
CA ASN A 372 17.81 -0.29 -15.29
C ASN A 372 17.47 -1.11 -16.53
N ALA A 373 17.99 -2.34 -16.65
CA ALA A 373 17.63 -3.22 -17.76
C ALA A 373 16.13 -3.55 -17.78
N TYR A 374 15.51 -3.77 -16.61
CA TYR A 374 14.05 -3.96 -16.53
C TYR A 374 13.27 -2.68 -16.87
N LEU A 375 13.75 -1.51 -16.42
CA LEU A 375 13.13 -0.23 -16.78
C LEU A 375 13.21 0.05 -18.29
N ASP A 376 14.29 -0.33 -18.95
CA ASP A 376 14.44 -0.17 -20.39
C ASP A 376 13.45 -1.04 -21.15
N ILE A 377 13.25 -2.29 -20.74
CA ILE A 377 12.21 -3.17 -21.30
C ILE A 377 10.82 -2.54 -21.09
N TYR A 378 10.54 -2.01 -19.90
CA TYR A 378 9.28 -1.33 -19.60
C TYR A 378 9.04 -0.06 -20.45
N ARG A 379 10.09 0.66 -20.81
CA ARG A 379 10.00 1.89 -21.64
C ARG A 379 9.84 1.57 -23.13
N GLN A 380 10.51 0.54 -23.62
CA GLN A 380 10.61 0.23 -25.05
C GLN A 380 9.56 -0.79 -25.52
N SER A 381 9.04 -1.62 -24.62
CA SER A 381 7.96 -2.55 -24.96
C SER A 381 6.64 -1.82 -25.21
N ASN A 382 5.91 -2.22 -26.25
CA ASN A 382 4.53 -1.79 -26.50
C ASN A 382 3.50 -2.73 -25.84
N ASP A 383 3.93 -3.85 -25.26
CA ASP A 383 3.04 -4.83 -24.65
C ASP A 383 2.79 -4.53 -23.17
N ILE A 384 1.52 -4.35 -22.80
CA ILE A 384 1.13 -3.93 -21.45
C ILE A 384 1.53 -4.96 -20.40
N ASP A 385 1.30 -6.25 -20.66
CA ASP A 385 1.57 -7.33 -19.71
C ASP A 385 3.09 -7.42 -19.44
N LEU A 386 3.90 -7.29 -20.49
CA LEU A 386 5.36 -7.26 -20.38
C LEU A 386 5.88 -6.00 -19.66
N ARG A 387 5.26 -4.84 -19.92
CA ARG A 387 5.58 -3.60 -19.22
C ARG A 387 5.28 -3.70 -17.73
N GLU A 388 4.15 -4.30 -17.37
CA GLU A 388 3.78 -4.55 -15.99
C GLU A 388 4.79 -5.47 -15.31
N GLU A 389 5.10 -6.64 -15.90
CA GLU A 389 6.06 -7.60 -15.36
C GLU A 389 7.46 -6.98 -15.19
N SER A 390 7.94 -6.24 -16.20
CA SER A 390 9.26 -5.61 -16.16
C SER A 390 9.33 -4.53 -15.08
N LEU A 391 8.31 -3.66 -14.98
CA LEU A 391 8.27 -2.65 -13.93
C LEU A 391 8.16 -3.30 -12.54
N PHE A 392 7.36 -4.36 -12.41
CA PHE A 392 7.25 -5.11 -11.17
C PHE A 392 8.60 -5.68 -10.74
N LYS A 393 9.37 -6.28 -11.66
CA LYS A 393 10.72 -6.82 -11.36
C LYS A 393 11.70 -5.74 -10.93
N TYR A 394 11.65 -4.56 -11.53
CA TYR A 394 12.38 -3.39 -11.05
C TYR A 394 11.98 -3.03 -9.60
N VAL A 395 10.69 -2.87 -9.35
CA VAL A 395 10.16 -2.54 -8.01
C VAL A 395 10.51 -3.61 -6.97
N LEU A 396 10.51 -4.88 -7.35
CA LEU A 396 10.91 -5.98 -6.49
C LEU A 396 12.40 -5.90 -6.12
N LEU A 397 13.28 -5.62 -7.09
CA LEU A 397 14.71 -5.41 -6.80
C LEU A 397 14.93 -4.22 -5.85
N GLU A 398 14.27 -3.09 -6.10
CA GLU A 398 14.30 -1.93 -5.21
C GLU A 398 13.82 -2.31 -3.81
N SER A 399 12.76 -3.11 -3.70
CA SER A 399 12.20 -3.56 -2.43
C SER A 399 13.12 -4.51 -1.65
N LEU A 400 13.96 -5.27 -2.34
CA LEU A 400 14.92 -6.20 -1.74
C LEU A 400 16.24 -5.52 -1.35
N HIS A 401 16.70 -4.55 -2.15
CA HIS A 401 18.07 -4.07 -2.12
C HIS A 401 18.22 -2.55 -1.94
N GLY A 402 17.20 -1.78 -2.31
CA GLY A 402 17.18 -0.32 -2.22
C GLY A 402 16.91 0.21 -0.82
N GLU A 403 16.95 1.53 -0.68
CA GLU A 403 16.57 2.21 0.55
C GLU A 403 15.06 2.08 0.79
N ALA A 404 14.63 1.91 2.05
CA ALA A 404 13.24 1.57 2.34
C ALA A 404 12.25 2.64 1.89
N SER A 405 12.61 3.92 2.02
CA SER A 405 11.77 5.03 1.62
C SER A 405 11.57 5.10 0.10
N ASP A 406 12.63 4.87 -0.67
CA ASP A 406 12.58 4.88 -2.13
C ASP A 406 11.85 3.65 -2.65
N ALA A 407 12.14 2.47 -2.10
CA ALA A 407 11.40 1.25 -2.42
C ALA A 407 9.90 1.38 -2.13
N LEU A 408 9.52 1.95 -0.98
CA LEU A 408 8.11 2.20 -0.63
C LEU A 408 7.45 3.12 -1.66
N ARG A 409 8.13 4.18 -2.08
CA ARG A 409 7.66 5.08 -3.14
C ARG A 409 7.43 4.35 -4.47
N GLN A 410 8.37 3.49 -4.88
CA GLN A 410 8.24 2.71 -6.11
C GLN A 410 7.05 1.73 -6.04
N VAL A 411 6.85 1.08 -4.90
CA VAL A 411 5.69 0.19 -4.68
C VAL A 411 4.37 0.97 -4.76
N VAL A 412 4.28 2.14 -4.13
CA VAL A 412 3.09 3.00 -4.21
C VAL A 412 2.81 3.42 -5.66
N MET A 413 3.84 3.86 -6.38
CA MET A 413 3.71 4.25 -7.79
C MET A 413 3.27 3.06 -8.67
N PHE A 414 3.83 1.88 -8.45
CA PHE A 414 3.43 0.66 -9.15
C PHE A 414 1.95 0.36 -8.92
N GLN A 415 1.49 0.35 -7.65
CA GLN A 415 0.10 0.07 -7.32
C GLN A 415 -0.89 1.10 -7.88
N ARG A 416 -0.50 2.39 -7.96
CA ARG A 416 -1.33 3.41 -8.61
C ARG A 416 -1.45 3.16 -10.11
N LYS A 417 -0.40 2.66 -10.75
CA LYS A 417 -0.38 2.37 -12.18
C LYS A 417 -1.06 1.04 -12.53
N TYR A 418 -0.84 0.02 -11.72
CA TYR A 418 -1.36 -1.34 -11.88
C TYR A 418 -2.09 -1.76 -10.59
N PRO A 419 -3.36 -1.33 -10.40
CA PRO A 419 -4.08 -1.51 -9.13
C PRO A 419 -4.62 -2.93 -8.91
N ARG A 420 -4.62 -3.77 -9.94
CA ARG A 420 -5.20 -5.12 -9.97
C ARG A 420 -4.19 -6.09 -10.58
N GLY A 421 -4.41 -7.39 -10.38
CA GLY A 421 -3.53 -8.44 -10.88
C GLY A 421 -2.65 -9.07 -9.79
N VAL A 422 -1.90 -10.10 -10.18
CA VAL A 422 -1.06 -10.89 -9.26
C VAL A 422 0.06 -10.03 -8.68
N TYR A 423 0.75 -9.24 -9.51
CA TYR A 423 1.82 -8.34 -9.08
C TYR A 423 1.33 -7.27 -8.11
N ALA A 424 0.15 -6.69 -8.36
CA ALA A 424 -0.47 -5.73 -7.45
C ALA A 424 -0.74 -6.36 -6.07
N ALA A 425 -1.21 -7.60 -6.02
CA ALA A 425 -1.42 -8.33 -4.76
C ALA A 425 -0.10 -8.58 -4.02
N VAL A 426 0.95 -9.01 -4.72
CA VAL A 426 2.30 -9.17 -4.13
C VAL A 426 2.81 -7.83 -3.59
N CYS A 427 2.68 -6.74 -4.35
CA CYS A 427 3.07 -5.40 -3.92
C CYS A 427 2.35 -4.92 -2.65
N ARG A 428 1.13 -5.40 -2.34
CA ARG A 428 0.47 -5.07 -1.07
C ARG A 428 1.23 -5.65 0.13
N THR A 429 1.67 -6.90 0.03
CA THR A 429 2.49 -7.54 1.05
C THR A 429 3.85 -6.88 1.18
N ILE A 430 4.47 -6.53 0.05
CA ILE A 430 5.75 -5.80 0.05
C ILE A 430 5.58 -4.42 0.72
N ARG A 431 4.48 -3.72 0.44
CA ARG A 431 4.17 -2.41 1.04
C ARG A 431 4.03 -2.48 2.55
N GLU A 432 3.34 -3.50 3.08
CA GLU A 432 3.19 -3.71 4.52
C GLU A 432 4.56 -3.78 5.23
N VAL A 433 5.47 -4.60 4.71
CA VAL A 433 6.84 -4.75 5.25
C VAL A 433 7.62 -3.43 5.11
N LEU A 434 7.52 -2.76 3.96
CA LEU A 434 8.21 -1.50 3.69
C LEU A 434 7.74 -0.36 4.58
N VAL A 435 6.44 -0.25 4.86
CA VAL A 435 5.87 0.77 5.73
C VAL A 435 6.46 0.63 7.13
N ALA A 436 6.46 -0.58 7.71
CA ALA A 436 7.09 -0.80 9.00
C ALA A 436 8.59 -0.50 9.01
N GLN A 437 9.31 -0.87 7.95
CA GLN A 437 10.73 -0.59 7.84
C GLN A 437 11.02 0.92 7.78
N VAL A 438 10.30 1.67 6.94
CA VAL A 438 10.44 3.14 6.83
C VAL A 438 10.12 3.80 8.16
N TYR A 439 9.08 3.32 8.87
CA TYR A 439 8.76 3.83 10.19
C TYR A 439 9.91 3.64 11.18
N ARG A 440 10.54 2.46 11.21
CA ARG A 440 11.68 2.16 12.10
C ARG A 440 12.95 2.94 11.77
N GLU A 441 13.24 3.14 10.49
CA GLU A 441 14.47 3.81 10.02
C GLU A 441 14.41 5.34 10.10
N THR A 442 13.20 5.91 10.25
CA THR A 442 13.00 7.36 10.25
C THR A 442 12.93 7.92 11.67
N GLU A 443 13.72 8.96 11.96
CA GLU A 443 13.61 9.72 13.22
C GLU A 443 12.42 10.69 13.17
N TRP A 444 11.25 10.21 13.61
CA TRP A 444 10.00 10.99 13.56
C TRP A 444 9.90 12.10 14.61
N ALA A 445 10.71 12.06 15.67
CA ALA A 445 10.65 13.02 16.77
C ALA A 445 10.85 14.49 16.31
N ARG A 446 11.60 14.70 15.23
CA ARG A 446 11.87 16.02 14.63
C ARG A 446 10.95 16.34 13.44
N LYS A 447 10.02 15.44 13.09
CA LYS A 447 9.23 15.47 11.84
C LYS A 447 7.76 15.10 12.08
N SER A 448 7.09 15.76 13.03
CA SER A 448 5.68 15.47 13.38
C SER A 448 4.73 15.56 12.17
N SER A 449 4.88 16.56 11.31
CA SER A 449 4.09 16.68 10.07
C SER A 449 4.34 15.54 9.09
N GLY A 450 5.58 15.08 8.99
CA GLY A 450 5.96 13.92 8.18
C GLY A 450 5.33 12.63 8.71
N LEU A 451 5.28 12.44 10.04
CA LEU A 451 4.66 11.26 10.66
C LEU A 451 3.16 11.21 10.39
N ILE A 452 2.48 12.36 10.47
CA ILE A 452 1.05 12.46 10.14
C ILE A 452 0.81 12.05 8.68
N LEU A 453 1.54 12.66 7.73
CA LEU A 453 1.40 12.35 6.31
C LEU A 453 1.67 10.87 6.03
N PHE A 454 2.71 10.32 6.66
CA PHE A 454 3.04 8.90 6.57
C PHE A 454 1.88 8.02 7.04
N ALA A 455 1.29 8.32 8.19
CA ALA A 455 0.17 7.54 8.73
C ALA A 455 -1.09 7.65 7.85
N GLU A 456 -1.40 8.85 7.33
CA GLU A 456 -2.54 9.07 6.43
C GLU A 456 -2.37 8.32 5.09
N GLU A 457 -1.19 8.39 4.47
CA GLU A 457 -0.92 7.74 3.17
C GLU A 457 -0.87 6.21 3.28
N HIS A 458 -0.51 5.69 4.45
CA HIS A 458 -0.27 4.27 4.68
C HIS A 458 -1.23 3.59 5.66
N GLN A 459 -2.37 4.21 5.99
CA GLN A 459 -3.31 3.72 7.02
C GLN A 459 -3.74 2.24 6.86
N ASP A 460 -3.85 1.74 5.62
CA ASP A 460 -4.18 0.32 5.34
C ASP A 460 -3.03 -0.67 5.63
N TYR A 461 -1.82 -0.18 5.88
CA TYR A 461 -0.57 -0.95 5.95
C TYR A 461 0.19 -0.73 7.27
N LEU A 462 -0.48 -0.23 8.32
CA LEU A 462 0.16 0.09 9.61
C LEU A 462 0.24 -1.10 10.58
N ALA A 463 -0.13 -2.32 10.17
CA ALA A 463 -0.20 -3.49 11.06
C ALA A 463 1.12 -3.75 11.81
N GLU A 464 2.24 -3.89 11.09
CA GLU A 464 3.56 -4.09 11.69
C GLU A 464 4.09 -2.83 12.41
N CYS A 465 3.62 -1.62 12.05
CA CYS A 465 3.95 -0.40 12.81
C CYS A 465 3.35 -0.41 14.21
N MET A 466 2.13 -0.93 14.35
CA MET A 466 1.42 -1.01 15.63
C MET A 466 2.07 -1.94 16.65
N GLU A 467 2.87 -2.90 16.17
CA GLU A 467 3.67 -3.77 17.04
C GLU A 467 4.84 -3.02 17.70
N GLN A 468 5.23 -1.86 17.15
CA GLN A 468 6.30 -1.06 17.71
C GLN A 468 5.83 -0.37 19.01
N PRO A 469 6.62 -0.43 20.09
CA PRO A 469 6.33 0.32 21.30
C PRO A 469 6.13 1.81 20.98
N GLU A 470 5.17 2.42 21.65
CA GLU A 470 4.88 3.85 21.55
C GLU A 470 4.35 4.35 20.19
N PHE A 471 4.09 3.47 19.21
CA PHE A 471 3.61 3.89 17.88
C PHE A 471 2.37 4.78 17.98
N LEU A 472 1.33 4.30 18.66
CA LEU A 472 0.08 5.05 18.84
C LEU A 472 0.30 6.35 19.62
N GLN A 473 1.12 6.33 20.68
CA GLN A 473 1.41 7.52 21.47
C GLN A 473 2.13 8.60 20.64
N LYS A 474 3.08 8.19 19.77
CA LYS A 474 3.79 9.11 18.86
C LYS A 474 2.86 9.69 17.81
N ILE A 475 1.96 8.89 17.26
CA ILE A 475 0.93 9.33 16.32
C ILE A 475 0.04 10.38 16.99
N VAL A 476 -0.57 10.05 18.13
CA VAL A 476 -1.46 10.96 18.87
C VAL A 476 -0.75 12.28 19.18
N ARG A 477 0.45 12.23 19.76
CA ARG A 477 1.24 13.43 20.08
C ARG A 477 1.55 14.28 18.85
N ALA A 478 1.81 13.67 17.69
CA ALA A 478 2.05 14.40 16.46
C ALA A 478 0.80 15.17 16.02
N TYR A 479 -0.38 14.53 16.03
CA TYR A 479 -1.64 15.18 15.68
C TYR A 479 -2.05 16.26 16.68
N GLU A 480 -1.87 16.04 17.97
CA GLU A 480 -2.13 17.03 19.03
C GLU A 480 -1.25 18.27 18.86
N THR A 481 0.05 18.08 18.63
CA THR A 481 1.00 19.19 18.40
C THR A 481 0.66 19.96 17.12
N ALA A 482 0.09 19.28 16.12
CA ALA A 482 -0.37 19.91 14.89
C ALA A 482 -1.76 20.56 15.00
N GLY A 483 -2.48 20.38 16.12
CA GLY A 483 -3.84 20.89 16.29
C GLY A 483 -4.86 20.25 15.34
N ARG A 484 -4.71 18.97 15.01
CA ARG A 484 -5.56 18.23 14.04
C ARG A 484 -6.39 17.11 14.68
N PRO A 485 -7.27 17.40 15.68
CA PRO A 485 -8.01 16.38 16.42
C PRO A 485 -9.06 15.65 15.57
N ILE A 486 -9.64 16.31 14.55
CA ILE A 486 -10.66 15.71 13.67
C ILE A 486 -10.03 14.59 12.82
N GLU A 487 -8.86 14.85 12.26
CA GLU A 487 -8.14 13.86 11.44
C GLU A 487 -7.57 12.73 12.29
N LEU A 488 -7.14 13.02 13.53
CA LEU A 488 -6.78 11.98 14.50
C LEU A 488 -7.97 11.05 14.78
N ILE A 489 -9.15 11.60 15.10
CA ILE A 489 -10.37 10.82 15.31
C ILE A 489 -10.67 9.95 14.09
N ARG A 490 -10.55 10.50 12.87
CA ARG A 490 -10.78 9.76 11.62
C ARG A 490 -9.81 8.59 11.48
N LEU A 491 -8.51 8.83 11.66
CA LEU A 491 -7.49 7.78 11.58
C LEU A 491 -7.74 6.69 12.62
N LEU A 492 -7.92 7.04 13.89
CA LEU A 492 -8.12 6.04 14.96
C LEU A 492 -9.42 5.26 14.78
N SER A 493 -10.49 5.91 14.31
CA SER A 493 -11.75 5.23 14.00
C SER A 493 -11.59 4.23 12.87
N PHE A 494 -10.86 4.61 11.81
CA PHE A 494 -10.52 3.71 10.72
C PHE A 494 -9.70 2.50 11.20
N LEU A 495 -8.70 2.73 12.05
CA LEU A 495 -7.87 1.65 12.62
C LEU A 495 -8.71 0.71 13.50
N LEU A 496 -9.70 1.22 14.24
CA LEU A 496 -10.59 0.41 15.08
C LEU A 496 -11.47 -0.58 14.28
N GLU A 497 -11.65 -0.37 12.99
CA GLU A 497 -12.34 -1.32 12.09
C GLU A 497 -11.42 -2.47 11.63
N ARG A 498 -10.11 -2.39 11.90
CA ARG A 498 -9.11 -3.37 11.47
C ARG A 498 -8.86 -4.40 12.57
N GLN A 499 -9.02 -5.68 12.24
CA GLN A 499 -8.82 -6.78 13.19
C GLN A 499 -7.41 -6.80 13.80
N TRP A 500 -6.39 -6.48 12.99
CA TRP A 500 -4.99 -6.41 13.43
C TRP A 500 -4.70 -5.28 14.43
N ALA A 501 -5.56 -4.26 14.53
CA ALA A 501 -5.36 -3.14 15.46
C ALA A 501 -5.97 -3.38 16.86
N SER A 502 -6.55 -4.56 17.09
CA SER A 502 -7.28 -4.92 18.31
C SER A 502 -6.49 -4.76 19.61
N ALA A 503 -5.18 -5.03 19.60
CA ALA A 503 -4.33 -4.86 20.77
C ALA A 503 -4.25 -3.40 21.25
N GLY A 504 -4.29 -2.44 20.33
CA GLY A 504 -4.31 -1.01 20.63
C GLY A 504 -5.71 -0.43 20.86
N ALA A 505 -6.76 -1.25 20.75
CA ALA A 505 -8.14 -0.77 20.76
C ALA A 505 -8.53 0.00 22.03
N PRO A 506 -8.21 -0.44 23.26
CA PRO A 506 -8.56 0.32 24.47
C PRO A 506 -8.03 1.76 24.42
N PHE A 507 -6.75 1.93 24.04
CA PHE A 507 -6.13 3.23 23.89
C PHE A 507 -6.85 4.07 22.83
N MET A 508 -7.13 3.51 21.65
CA MET A 508 -7.78 4.26 20.56
C MET A 508 -9.21 4.68 20.90
N TYR A 509 -10.02 3.83 21.53
CA TYR A 509 -11.36 4.21 21.98
C TYR A 509 -11.32 5.35 23.00
N GLU A 510 -10.41 5.29 23.97
CA GLU A 510 -10.22 6.34 24.97
C GLU A 510 -9.80 7.66 24.30
N THR A 511 -8.79 7.63 23.43
CA THR A 511 -8.30 8.83 22.73
C THR A 511 -9.34 9.45 21.81
N VAL A 512 -10.14 8.64 21.10
CA VAL A 512 -11.25 9.17 20.28
C VAL A 512 -12.28 9.87 21.15
N ALA A 513 -12.66 9.26 22.29
CA ALA A 513 -13.60 9.89 23.21
C ALA A 513 -13.04 11.19 23.81
N GLU A 514 -11.76 11.23 24.19
CA GLU A 514 -11.08 12.44 24.70
C GLU A 514 -11.09 13.59 23.69
N ASN A 515 -10.74 13.31 22.43
CA ASN A 515 -10.72 14.34 21.40
C ASN A 515 -12.13 14.78 20.99
N ALA A 516 -13.13 13.89 21.05
CA ALA A 516 -14.52 14.25 20.83
C ALA A 516 -15.05 15.18 21.93
N GLU A 517 -14.73 14.91 23.20
CA GLU A 517 -15.06 15.81 24.32
C GLU A 517 -14.42 17.19 24.17
N LEU A 518 -13.14 17.25 23.77
CA LEU A 518 -12.43 18.50 23.52
C LEU A 518 -13.14 19.36 22.44
N LEU A 519 -13.68 18.70 21.42
CA LEU A 519 -14.42 19.34 20.32
C LEU A 519 -15.87 19.68 20.68
N GLY A 520 -16.36 19.24 21.84
CA GLY A 520 -17.77 19.38 22.23
C GLY A 520 -18.72 18.44 21.48
N ASP A 521 -18.20 17.42 20.78
CA ASP A 521 -19.01 16.38 20.13
C ASP A 521 -19.42 15.33 21.17
N THR A 522 -20.43 15.68 21.98
CA THR A 522 -20.91 14.86 23.09
C THR A 522 -21.50 13.53 22.61
N VAL A 523 -22.10 13.51 21.42
CA VAL A 523 -22.66 12.30 20.79
C VAL A 523 -21.56 11.30 20.47
N MET A 524 -20.47 11.75 19.84
CA MET A 524 -19.34 10.88 19.52
C MET A 524 -18.60 10.44 20.78
N ALA A 525 -18.36 11.35 21.73
CA ALA A 525 -17.73 11.02 23.00
C ALA A 525 -18.50 9.90 23.73
N GLU A 526 -19.81 10.05 23.90
CA GLU A 526 -20.66 9.04 24.53
C GLU A 526 -20.59 7.70 23.80
N LYS A 527 -20.71 7.72 22.46
CA LYS A 527 -20.65 6.51 21.63
C LYS A 527 -19.38 5.71 21.91
N TYR A 528 -18.21 6.35 21.84
CA TYR A 528 -16.92 5.65 22.02
C TYR A 528 -16.68 5.21 23.47
N MET A 529 -17.14 5.99 24.48
CA MET A 529 -17.08 5.56 25.88
C MET A 529 -17.94 4.32 26.14
N ARG A 530 -19.16 4.27 25.62
CA ARG A 530 -20.03 3.09 25.75
C ARG A 530 -19.45 1.87 25.06
N MET A 531 -18.91 2.04 23.84
CA MET A 531 -18.22 0.96 23.13
C MET A 531 -16.99 0.46 23.90
N PHE A 532 -16.21 1.36 24.51
CA PHE A 532 -15.10 0.99 25.39
C PHE A 532 -15.59 0.13 26.55
N LEU A 533 -16.61 0.59 27.29
CA LEU A 533 -17.12 -0.10 28.47
C LEU A 533 -17.74 -1.45 28.15
N GLN A 534 -18.41 -1.57 27.00
CA GLN A 534 -18.98 -2.83 26.53
C GLN A 534 -17.89 -3.86 26.19
N LYS A 535 -16.80 -3.43 25.54
CA LYS A 535 -15.74 -4.33 25.07
C LYS A 535 -14.65 -4.60 26.12
N PHE A 536 -14.42 -3.66 27.02
CA PHE A 536 -13.27 -3.63 27.93
C PHE A 536 -13.68 -3.36 29.39
N ALA A 537 -14.76 -3.98 29.84
CA ALA A 537 -15.32 -3.77 31.18
C ALA A 537 -14.34 -4.02 32.33
N SER A 538 -13.38 -4.94 32.16
CA SER A 538 -12.34 -5.28 33.15
C SER A 538 -11.06 -4.46 33.02
N HIS A 539 -10.96 -3.55 32.04
CA HIS A 539 -9.74 -2.79 31.79
C HIS A 539 -9.47 -1.79 32.94
N PRO A 540 -8.20 -1.54 33.32
CA PRO A 540 -7.86 -0.61 34.42
C PRO A 540 -8.39 0.82 34.23
N ARG A 541 -8.67 1.24 33.00
CA ARG A 541 -9.29 2.55 32.67
C ARG A 541 -10.82 2.55 32.77
N ALA A 542 -11.51 1.40 32.84
CA ALA A 542 -12.97 1.32 32.78
C ALA A 542 -13.67 2.18 33.85
N ARG A 543 -13.13 2.20 35.09
CA ARG A 543 -13.66 3.08 36.15
C ARG A 543 -13.57 4.57 35.80
N LEU A 544 -12.46 5.01 35.21
CA LEU A 544 -12.31 6.40 34.76
C LEU A 544 -13.28 6.73 33.62
N ILE A 545 -13.47 5.79 32.66
CA ILE A 545 -14.39 5.99 31.54
C ILE A 545 -15.86 6.04 32.03
N LEU A 546 -16.24 5.23 33.03
CA LEU A 546 -17.55 5.34 33.69
C LEU A 546 -17.75 6.72 34.33
N GLU A 547 -16.73 7.22 35.02
CA GLU A 547 -16.77 8.55 35.65
C GLU A 547 -16.93 9.67 34.61
N ARG A 548 -16.16 9.62 33.51
CA ARG A 548 -16.28 10.56 32.39
C ARG A 548 -17.67 10.50 31.72
N LEU A 549 -18.15 9.30 31.42
CA LEU A 549 -19.49 9.09 30.86
C LEU A 549 -20.58 9.65 31.79
N GLY A 550 -20.46 9.41 33.10
CA GLY A 550 -21.41 9.96 34.08
C GLY A 550 -21.40 11.48 34.13
N GLY A 551 -20.23 12.11 34.01
CA GLY A 551 -20.09 13.56 33.90
C GLY A 551 -20.72 14.12 32.62
N LEU A 552 -20.50 13.46 31.47
CA LEU A 552 -21.11 13.83 30.19
C LEU A 552 -22.64 13.72 30.23
N LEU A 553 -23.17 12.62 30.77
CA LEU A 553 -24.61 12.42 30.95
C LEU A 553 -25.22 13.47 31.89
N TYR A 554 -24.47 13.88 32.92
CA TYR A 554 -24.90 14.92 33.84
C TYR A 554 -25.01 16.28 33.14
N SER A 555 -24.03 16.66 32.30
CA SER A 555 -24.10 17.91 31.55
C SER A 555 -25.26 17.96 30.56
N GLU A 556 -25.71 16.82 30.05
CA GLU A 556 -26.88 16.69 29.18
C GLU A 556 -28.21 16.58 29.97
N GLY A 557 -28.19 16.70 31.31
CA GLY A 557 -29.38 16.61 32.16
C GLY A 557 -29.97 15.19 32.30
N ARG A 558 -29.26 14.16 31.85
CA ARG A 558 -29.73 12.75 31.85
C ARG A 558 -29.51 12.08 33.21
N HIS A 559 -30.15 12.63 34.23
CA HIS A 559 -29.94 12.27 35.65
C HIS A 559 -30.14 10.77 35.95
N GLN A 560 -31.11 10.12 35.32
CA GLN A 560 -31.35 8.68 35.50
C GLN A 560 -30.13 7.87 35.03
N GLU A 561 -29.59 8.18 33.86
CA GLU A 561 -28.43 7.46 33.33
C GLU A 561 -27.14 7.81 34.07
N THR A 562 -26.98 9.07 34.51
CA THR A 562 -25.87 9.46 35.41
C THR A 562 -25.89 8.62 36.68
N ARG A 563 -27.07 8.45 37.30
CA ARG A 563 -27.24 7.58 38.47
C ARG A 563 -26.80 6.16 38.13
N ASP A 564 -27.36 5.56 37.08
CA ASP A 564 -27.10 4.16 36.73
C ASP A 564 -25.61 3.92 36.42
N THR A 565 -24.93 4.92 35.88
CA THR A 565 -23.49 4.88 35.55
C THR A 565 -22.59 5.04 36.77
N LEU A 566 -22.96 5.89 37.74
CA LEU A 566 -22.08 6.29 38.85
C LEU A 566 -22.44 5.70 40.21
N LEU A 567 -23.59 5.04 40.37
CA LEU A 567 -24.07 4.56 41.68
C LEU A 567 -23.06 3.66 42.42
N TRP A 568 -22.21 2.95 41.68
CA TRP A 568 -21.14 2.12 42.23
C TRP A 568 -20.16 2.89 43.13
N LEU A 569 -20.03 4.21 42.97
CA LEU A 569 -19.20 5.06 43.82
C LEU A 569 -19.61 5.07 45.30
N LEU A 570 -20.85 4.67 45.60
CA LEU A 570 -21.34 4.55 46.98
C LEU A 570 -21.06 3.18 47.60
N ASN A 571 -20.50 2.24 46.85
CA ASN A 571 -20.15 0.92 47.36
C ASN A 571 -18.94 0.98 48.28
N ARG A 572 -18.90 0.07 49.26
CA ARG A 572 -17.82 0.03 50.25
C ARG A 572 -16.48 -0.27 49.58
N GLY A 573 -15.48 0.58 49.84
CA GLY A 573 -14.11 0.41 49.34
C GLY A 573 -13.85 1.05 47.98
N GLU A 574 -14.89 1.50 47.27
CA GLU A 574 -14.75 2.22 46.01
C GLU A 574 -14.33 3.67 46.24
N LYS A 575 -13.57 4.23 45.29
CA LYS A 575 -13.14 5.63 45.30
C LYS A 575 -13.15 6.20 43.88
N ALA A 576 -13.79 7.36 43.73
CA ALA A 576 -13.73 8.13 42.49
C ALA A 576 -12.30 8.55 42.16
N ARG A 577 -11.96 8.51 40.86
CA ARG A 577 -10.74 9.08 40.29
C ARG A 577 -10.88 10.57 40.03
N MET A 578 -12.09 11.02 39.72
CA MET A 578 -12.47 12.42 39.55
C MET A 578 -13.39 12.80 40.73
N ALA A 579 -12.98 13.77 41.54
CA ALA A 579 -13.76 14.15 42.72
C ALA A 579 -15.18 14.59 42.34
N GLU A 580 -15.33 15.29 41.23
CA GLU A 580 -16.57 15.79 40.67
C GLU A 580 -17.60 14.69 40.37
N SER A 581 -17.17 13.44 40.18
CA SER A 581 -18.08 12.31 39.98
C SER A 581 -19.06 12.12 41.13
N TYR A 582 -18.62 12.39 42.37
CA TYR A 582 -19.51 12.37 43.54
C TYR A 582 -20.54 13.51 43.51
N TYR A 583 -20.14 14.68 43.02
CA TYR A 583 -21.05 15.81 42.84
C TYR A 583 -22.09 15.51 41.75
N TYR A 584 -21.67 15.01 40.57
CA TYR A 584 -22.57 14.66 39.47
C TYR A 584 -23.59 13.60 39.90
N LEU A 585 -23.14 12.56 40.62
CA LEU A 585 -24.02 11.55 41.19
C LEU A 585 -24.97 12.15 42.24
N GLY A 586 -24.45 12.96 43.16
CA GLY A 586 -25.23 13.58 44.24
C GLY A 586 -26.35 14.49 43.71
N ARG A 587 -26.03 15.36 42.75
CA ARG A 587 -27.01 16.24 42.10
C ARG A 587 -28.07 15.45 41.34
N SER A 588 -27.66 14.42 40.61
CA SER A 588 -28.61 13.58 39.86
C SER A 588 -29.55 12.81 40.78
N LEU A 589 -29.03 12.26 41.89
CA LEU A 589 -29.85 11.60 42.92
C LEU A 589 -30.83 12.58 43.59
N TRP A 590 -30.40 13.81 43.86
CA TRP A 590 -31.26 14.87 44.39
C TRP A 590 -32.41 15.20 43.41
N ALA A 591 -32.11 15.40 42.13
CA ALA A 591 -33.11 15.64 41.09
C ALA A 591 -34.13 14.49 40.98
N LEU A 592 -33.67 13.24 41.18
CA LEU A 592 -34.51 12.04 41.21
C LEU A 592 -35.20 11.79 42.57
N ARG A 593 -35.12 12.74 43.51
CA ARG A 593 -35.69 12.65 44.87
C ARG A 593 -35.15 11.48 45.73
N GLN A 594 -33.97 10.98 45.41
CA GLN A 594 -33.27 9.96 46.19
C GLN A 594 -32.36 10.61 47.24
N PHE A 595 -32.98 11.17 48.28
CA PHE A 595 -32.32 12.08 49.21
C PHE A 595 -31.20 11.45 50.05
N ALA A 596 -31.40 10.26 50.61
CA ALA A 596 -30.37 9.62 51.45
C ALA A 596 -29.11 9.21 50.65
N PRO A 597 -29.22 8.62 49.44
CA PRO A 597 -28.07 8.45 48.54
C PRO A 597 -27.44 9.76 48.09
N ALA A 598 -28.24 10.79 47.76
CA ALA A 598 -27.75 12.10 47.34
C ALA A 598 -26.84 12.73 48.42
N TYR A 599 -27.30 12.71 49.67
CA TYR A 599 -26.52 13.18 50.81
C TYR A 599 -25.19 12.43 50.93
N ARG A 600 -25.21 11.08 50.90
CA ARG A 600 -23.99 10.26 51.01
C ARG A 600 -22.98 10.58 49.91
N SER A 601 -23.45 10.79 48.68
CA SER A 601 -22.57 11.18 47.58
C SER A 601 -21.93 12.55 47.83
N MET A 602 -22.72 13.54 48.27
CA MET A 602 -22.19 14.86 48.60
C MET A 602 -21.22 14.84 49.78
N GLU A 603 -21.46 14.02 50.80
CA GLU A 603 -20.54 13.85 51.93
C GLU A 603 -19.16 13.32 51.49
N LEU A 604 -19.11 12.47 50.45
CA LEU A 604 -17.86 12.03 49.84
C LEU A 604 -17.19 13.12 48.99
N TYR A 605 -17.96 14.07 48.46
CA TYR A 605 -17.44 15.19 47.69
C TYR A 605 -16.82 16.29 48.57
N LEU A 606 -17.53 16.71 49.62
CA LEU A 606 -17.22 17.92 50.41
C LEU A 606 -15.77 17.98 50.94
N PRO A 607 -15.17 16.92 51.50
CA PRO A 607 -13.78 16.97 51.94
C PRO A 607 -12.79 17.16 50.78
N ARG A 608 -13.10 16.64 49.60
CA ARG A 608 -12.23 16.64 48.41
C ARG A 608 -12.33 17.92 47.60
N GLY A 609 -13.50 18.56 47.60
CA GLY A 609 -13.71 19.86 46.94
C GLY A 609 -12.98 21.03 47.60
N VAL A 610 -12.48 20.85 48.83
CA VAL A 610 -11.77 21.89 49.61
C VAL A 610 -10.28 21.99 49.23
N ASP A 611 -9.66 20.89 48.80
CA ASP A 611 -8.20 20.83 48.54
C ASP A 611 -7.82 21.10 47.08
N HIS A 612 -8.81 21.30 46.19
CA HIS A 612 -8.59 21.43 44.74
C HIS A 612 -8.93 22.83 44.21
N THR A 613 -8.05 23.41 43.38
CA THR A 613 -8.31 24.66 42.65
C THR A 613 -9.08 24.37 41.35
N GLY A 614 -9.88 25.33 40.87
CA GLY A 614 -10.61 25.22 39.59
C GLY A 614 -12.06 24.75 39.73
N LYS A 615 -12.49 23.79 38.90
CA LYS A 615 -13.91 23.38 38.77
C LYS A 615 -14.48 22.79 40.06
N ALA A 616 -13.72 21.97 40.78
CA ALA A 616 -14.17 21.37 42.04
C ALA A 616 -14.49 22.42 43.14
N ALA A 617 -13.65 23.46 43.28
CA ALA A 617 -13.91 24.54 44.23
C ALA A 617 -15.23 25.29 43.91
N ARG A 618 -15.50 25.54 42.62
CA ARG A 618 -16.71 26.25 42.17
C ARG A 618 -18.02 25.50 42.45
N LEU A 619 -17.97 24.17 42.56
CA LEU A 619 -19.15 23.34 42.84
C LEU A 619 -19.41 23.15 44.34
N LEU A 620 -18.48 23.58 45.20
CA LEU A 620 -18.56 23.40 46.65
C LEU A 620 -19.79 24.06 47.32
N PRO A 621 -20.21 25.28 46.95
CA PRO A 621 -21.39 25.93 47.54
C PRO A 621 -22.67 25.15 47.28
N ASP A 622 -22.93 24.84 46.02
CA ASP A 622 -24.09 24.03 45.62
C ASP A 622 -24.00 22.62 46.23
N ALA A 623 -22.81 22.03 46.36
CA ALA A 623 -22.65 20.76 47.06
C ALA A 623 -23.11 20.84 48.53
N TYR A 624 -22.74 21.89 49.28
CA TYR A 624 -23.23 22.11 50.65
C TYR A 624 -24.75 22.32 50.69
N TYR A 625 -25.28 23.14 49.77
CA TYR A 625 -26.71 23.41 49.67
C TYR A 625 -27.50 22.12 49.44
N VAL A 626 -27.06 21.30 48.48
CA VAL A 626 -27.70 20.03 48.13
C VAL A 626 -27.55 19.00 49.24
N ALA A 627 -26.38 18.87 49.87
CA ALA A 627 -26.21 17.95 51.00
C ALA A 627 -27.14 18.31 52.16
N ALA A 628 -27.27 19.60 52.49
CA ALA A 628 -28.17 20.07 53.54
C ALA A 628 -29.65 19.85 53.18
N SER A 629 -30.05 20.20 51.96
CA SER A 629 -31.42 20.01 51.46
C SER A 629 -31.80 18.52 51.39
N ALA A 630 -30.86 17.66 51.00
CA ALA A 630 -31.01 16.21 51.01
C ALA A 630 -31.21 15.66 52.42
N ARG A 631 -30.44 16.12 53.41
CA ARG A 631 -30.64 15.75 54.81
C ARG A 631 -31.96 16.23 55.37
N GLU A 632 -32.33 17.47 55.10
CA GLU A 632 -33.62 18.02 55.52
C GLU A 632 -34.78 17.19 54.98
N SER A 633 -34.75 16.88 53.68
CA SER A 633 -35.77 16.07 53.00
C SER A 633 -35.79 14.61 53.49
N ALA A 634 -34.68 14.12 54.02
CA ALA A 634 -34.59 12.83 54.71
C ALA A 634 -34.99 12.89 56.21
N GLY A 635 -35.37 14.06 56.72
CA GLY A 635 -35.81 14.27 58.11
C GLY A 635 -34.72 14.68 59.10
N ASP A 636 -33.44 14.71 58.70
CA ASP A 636 -32.31 15.11 59.55
C ASP A 636 -32.04 16.62 59.49
N ARG A 637 -32.96 17.40 60.06
CA ARG A 637 -32.85 18.87 60.11
C ARG A 637 -31.64 19.36 60.91
N LYS A 638 -31.28 18.63 61.98
CA LYS A 638 -30.12 19.00 62.82
C LYS A 638 -28.81 18.80 62.05
N GLY A 639 -28.68 17.70 61.30
CA GLY A 639 -27.54 17.46 60.43
C GLY A 639 -27.47 18.42 59.25
N ALA A 640 -28.62 18.82 58.68
CA ALA A 640 -28.68 19.84 57.64
C ALA A 640 -28.14 21.20 58.10
N LEU A 641 -28.56 21.68 59.28
CA LEU A 641 -28.04 22.92 59.87
C LEU A 641 -26.52 22.88 60.09
N ARG A 642 -25.99 21.78 60.63
CA ARG A 642 -24.53 21.63 60.84
C ARG A 642 -23.74 21.71 59.53
N LEU A 643 -24.28 21.17 58.44
CA LEU A 643 -23.62 21.22 57.12
C LEU A 643 -23.56 22.63 56.57
N ILE A 644 -24.67 23.38 56.64
CA ILE A 644 -24.71 24.77 56.21
C ILE A 644 -23.77 25.63 57.05
N GLU A 645 -23.77 25.46 58.38
CA GLU A 645 -22.83 26.15 59.27
C GLU A 645 -21.36 25.83 58.93
N ALA A 646 -21.06 24.58 58.54
CA ALA A 646 -19.72 24.20 58.09
C ALA A 646 -19.33 24.87 56.76
N GLY A 647 -20.27 24.97 55.81
CA GLY A 647 -20.07 25.68 54.54
C GLY A 647 -19.83 27.18 54.73
N LEU A 648 -20.63 27.84 55.59
CA LEU A 648 -20.50 29.28 55.88
C LEU A 648 -19.20 29.67 56.60
N LYS A 649 -18.53 28.71 57.25
CA LYS A 649 -17.21 28.91 57.87
C LYS A 649 -16.06 28.89 56.85
N LYS A 650 -16.30 28.49 55.59
CA LYS A 650 -15.28 28.52 54.54
C LYS A 650 -15.08 29.97 54.06
N PRO A 651 -13.84 30.49 54.09
CA PRO A 651 -13.54 31.83 53.58
C PRO A 651 -13.69 31.87 52.05
N ASP A 652 -14.09 33.03 51.52
CA ASP A 652 -14.17 33.35 50.09
C ASP A 652 -14.99 32.37 49.23
N LEU A 653 -16.03 31.78 49.82
CA LEU A 653 -16.93 30.87 49.12
C LEU A 653 -17.87 31.67 48.18
N GLU A 654 -17.64 31.59 46.87
CA GLU A 654 -18.55 32.08 45.83
C GLU A 654 -19.94 31.44 46.04
N GLY A 655 -21.06 32.16 45.94
CA GLY A 655 -22.39 31.58 46.26
C GLY A 655 -22.73 31.49 47.77
N ARG A 656 -22.09 32.31 48.61
CA ARG A 656 -22.40 32.41 50.06
C ARG A 656 -23.86 32.79 50.35
N ASP A 657 -24.48 33.58 49.48
CA ASP A 657 -25.85 34.08 49.64
C ASP A 657 -26.87 32.94 49.63
N GLU A 658 -26.70 31.96 48.75
CA GLU A 658 -27.52 30.74 48.68
C GLU A 658 -27.47 29.95 50.00
N LEU A 659 -26.27 29.77 50.56
CA LEU A 659 -26.10 29.06 51.84
C LEU A 659 -26.70 29.84 53.02
N LEU A 660 -26.58 31.15 53.04
CA LEU A 660 -27.19 32.01 54.06
C LEU A 660 -28.72 31.96 53.96
N TYR A 661 -29.27 32.02 52.75
CA TYR A 661 -30.71 31.87 52.53
C TYR A 661 -31.20 30.51 53.04
N LYS A 662 -30.50 29.43 52.69
CA LYS A 662 -30.84 28.08 53.16
C LYS A 662 -30.74 27.94 54.68
N ALA A 663 -29.78 28.61 55.33
CA ALA A 663 -29.70 28.67 56.79
C ALA A 663 -30.96 29.30 57.39
N GLY A 664 -31.45 30.39 56.77
CA GLY A 664 -32.69 31.04 57.14
C GLY A 664 -33.89 30.10 57.06
N GLU A 665 -34.06 29.40 55.94
CA GLU A 665 -35.14 28.40 55.76
C GLU A 665 -35.08 27.29 56.81
N LEU A 666 -33.91 26.70 57.03
CA LEU A 666 -33.73 25.62 58.01
C LEU A 666 -34.03 26.08 59.44
N HIS A 667 -33.64 27.30 59.80
CA HIS A 667 -33.96 27.88 61.10
C HIS A 667 -35.45 28.18 61.25
N LEU A 668 -36.12 28.61 60.19
CA LEU A 668 -37.55 28.85 60.18
C LEU A 668 -38.32 27.53 60.38
N HIS A 669 -37.96 26.48 59.64
CA HIS A 669 -38.52 25.13 59.79
C HIS A 669 -38.23 24.49 61.16
N ALA A 670 -37.17 24.95 61.85
CA ALA A 670 -36.86 24.57 63.23
C ALA A 670 -37.57 25.41 64.29
N GLY A 671 -38.45 26.34 63.89
CA GLY A 671 -39.20 27.22 64.80
C GLY A 671 -38.37 28.37 65.41
N ARG A 672 -37.17 28.63 64.89
CA ARG A 672 -36.24 29.66 65.38
C ARG A 672 -36.37 30.93 64.56
N THR A 673 -37.56 31.53 64.57
CA THR A 673 -37.95 32.65 63.69
C THR A 673 -36.98 33.82 63.75
N GLN A 674 -36.50 34.19 64.93
CA GLN A 674 -35.57 35.31 65.09
C GLN A 674 -34.21 35.06 64.42
N ARG A 675 -33.69 33.82 64.48
CA ARG A 675 -32.46 33.46 63.77
C ARG A 675 -32.68 33.41 62.26
N ALA A 676 -33.82 32.89 61.82
CA ALA A 676 -34.17 32.86 60.40
C ALA A 676 -34.20 34.27 59.81
N GLN A 677 -34.82 35.21 60.51
CA GLN A 677 -34.85 36.63 60.16
C GLN A 677 -33.45 37.21 60.00
N THR A 678 -32.53 36.97 60.95
CA THR A 678 -31.14 37.47 60.85
C THR A 678 -30.43 36.98 59.58
N TYR A 679 -30.60 35.71 59.20
CA TYR A 679 -30.00 35.17 57.98
C TYR A 679 -30.61 35.77 56.72
N PHE A 680 -31.94 35.91 56.66
CA PHE A 680 -32.60 36.55 55.52
C PHE A 680 -32.24 38.03 55.38
N GLU A 681 -32.16 38.78 56.49
CA GLU A 681 -31.69 40.18 56.49
C GLU A 681 -30.26 40.30 55.97
N GLN A 682 -29.39 39.36 56.38
CA GLN A 682 -28.01 39.33 55.91
C GLN A 682 -27.93 39.15 54.39
N VAL A 683 -28.73 38.25 53.81
CA VAL A 683 -28.80 38.08 52.34
C VAL A 683 -29.41 39.33 51.67
N ALA A 684 -30.53 39.83 52.18
CA ALA A 684 -31.26 40.94 51.57
C ALA A 684 -30.47 42.26 51.53
N THR A 685 -29.59 42.49 52.51
CA THR A 685 -28.84 43.75 52.69
C THR A 685 -27.36 43.66 52.29
N LYS A 686 -26.72 42.51 52.49
CA LYS A 686 -25.27 42.32 52.25
C LYS A 686 -24.97 41.30 51.16
N GLY A 687 -25.98 40.62 50.62
CA GLY A 687 -25.79 39.67 49.54
C GLY A 687 -25.31 40.37 48.26
N SER A 688 -24.60 39.63 47.43
CA SER A 688 -24.12 40.06 46.12
C SER A 688 -25.04 39.64 44.97
N ASP A 689 -25.85 38.59 45.15
CA ASP A 689 -26.72 38.04 44.11
C ASP A 689 -28.15 38.63 44.18
N PRO A 690 -28.64 39.32 43.12
CA PRO A 690 -29.96 39.94 43.11
C PRO A 690 -31.12 38.96 43.31
N ASP A 691 -31.02 37.73 42.81
CA ASP A 691 -32.10 36.75 42.88
C ASP A 691 -32.26 36.26 44.32
N TRP A 692 -31.14 35.95 44.99
CA TRP A 692 -31.15 35.58 46.41
C TRP A 692 -31.58 36.73 47.32
N GLN A 693 -31.18 37.97 47.01
CA GLN A 693 -31.68 39.15 47.72
C GLN A 693 -33.21 39.27 47.63
N ASN A 694 -33.78 39.08 46.44
CA ASN A 694 -35.23 39.16 46.23
C ASN A 694 -35.97 38.05 46.99
N LEU A 695 -35.48 36.81 46.91
CA LEU A 695 -36.03 35.68 47.68
C LEU A 695 -35.98 35.96 49.19
N ALA A 696 -34.89 36.54 49.68
CA ALA A 696 -34.73 36.90 51.09
C ALA A 696 -35.70 38.00 51.54
N ARG A 697 -35.89 39.05 50.73
CA ARG A 697 -36.88 40.12 51.02
C ARG A 697 -38.30 39.58 51.08
N HIS A 698 -38.66 38.71 50.14
CA HIS A 698 -39.98 38.06 50.15
C HIS A 698 -40.19 37.19 51.39
N ALA A 699 -39.16 36.42 51.78
CA ALA A 699 -39.21 35.61 53.00
C ALA A 699 -39.39 36.50 54.26
N LEU A 700 -38.69 37.63 54.35
CA LEU A 700 -38.84 38.60 55.44
C LEU A 700 -40.26 39.19 55.51
N GLN A 701 -40.80 39.64 54.38
CA GLN A 701 -42.16 40.18 54.30
C GLN A 701 -43.20 39.15 54.76
N THR A 702 -43.01 37.88 54.37
CA THR A 702 -43.90 36.77 54.80
C THR A 702 -43.85 36.58 56.32
N LEU A 703 -42.66 36.69 56.94
CA LEU A 703 -42.49 36.61 58.40
C LEU A 703 -43.19 37.77 59.12
N GLU A 704 -43.10 38.99 58.58
CA GLU A 704 -43.76 40.18 59.13
C GLU A 704 -45.29 40.06 59.07
N THR A 705 -45.85 39.60 57.95
CA THR A 705 -47.30 39.37 57.83
C THR A 705 -47.82 38.29 58.79
N ASN A 706 -47.07 37.22 59.00
CA ASN A 706 -47.43 36.15 59.93
C ASN A 706 -47.23 36.53 61.41
N ALA A 707 -46.35 37.48 61.70
CA ALA A 707 -46.21 38.08 63.03
C ALA A 707 -47.35 39.07 63.31
N GLY A 708 -47.77 39.86 62.31
CA GLY A 708 -48.90 40.78 62.40
C GLY A 708 -50.25 40.08 62.57
N SER A 709 -50.47 38.92 61.94
CA SER A 709 -51.72 38.15 62.07
C SER A 709 -51.91 37.46 63.44
N LYS A 710 -50.84 37.32 64.24
CA LYS A 710 -50.92 36.81 65.63
C LYS A 710 -51.12 37.92 66.67
N ALA A 711 -51.09 39.19 66.26
CA ALA A 711 -51.17 40.35 67.15
C ALA A 711 -52.56 41.04 67.16
N THR A 712 -53.55 40.48 66.47
CA THR A 712 -54.96 40.91 66.57
C THR A 712 -55.76 39.86 67.36
N PRO A 713 -56.37 40.23 68.51
CA PRO A 713 -57.14 39.31 69.34
C PRO A 713 -58.44 38.84 68.68
#